data_AF-A0A9P8BRZ4-F1
#
_entry.id   AF-A0A9P8BRZ4-F1
#
_cell.length_a   1.000
_cell.length_b   1.000
_cell.length_c   1.000
_cell.angle_alpha   90.00
_cell.angle_beta   90.00
_cell.angle_gamma   90.00
#
_symmetry.space_group_name_H-M   'P 1'
#
loop_
_entity.id
_entity.type
_entity.pdbx_description
1 polymer ?
#
loop_
_entity_poly.entity_id
_entity_poly.type
_entity_poly.pdbx_seq_one_letter_code
_entity_poly.pdbx_strand_id
1 'polypeptide(L)'
;MDHFLLESEVSLPGPSLPTPVAVYKHRATSMRFVFVSIPGPQATATIIVPTVVKDSRGLPHTLEHYDQYVTEVYHVDGEGKQQGVVFSEMAARENSEADLLDLALRRLLYPDSQTYYYECGGLTAEIPKMTNDDIREYHEKFYHPSNMTIVVAGDSLQPERIFDILIQQNILNGVKTEVFDITQEMDLSLGRGNAPIMSKETKLTSRTIRFPSADEDVGSIGYAWLGPNLHDIRTMVALDILFRCLHETSASLFSQAFVERRNPIASHVDFDVKGCMDSSLLLLFSGVPIRSKAKSGKSKNGEGESGPMSDGEEQGERDESDDQGDDSEGDQSDDEEEDDDEGEDSESDEDDDEKESEGANDDAEESQDLFEPGYFHSLVLKVLDDFVNNGLSDPTEMSRIIARHRTKIYESIEDDPHEAATSYLVPDILAHAYLEKDKTKPASIGTRSNIFSIIDEMETMQPQFWRDLARTWLLEPSMVEVQMIPNSQLGKVIKATVSQNHKDLVESFGVEGLAKQGVIVTEAVEANKVNMTPEIIATMPPISDTSQVPTIPIESSYVVTGSQGQDESRPFKVVQVVETNTFFSHVKLCLPLTHLDEDLRPYLVLFQELVFQSSCAIPKYAGEEGSEEIVFENLDYQSVVTLVSNTFVSHEAAVGFGNDIFACSWLSELFILACSAERSKFKEQCQLLLRVLMFTEFTEDRILTVAKNLLTQIMELKRDGADMLAMVSTRMTTPVRGYELSTRYCRKVDMTPRPKANPAQLESTIPILGNDMAISAFRQEPFLKRIVQELKLKTDQVPKILSRLERIKQAMLQSISEVILNSKRNGNTEAAGFAQIGVPIGFGAEVDPVKMLTEIWDQEHALYQATSGVSLAYSAAALNSKKRKPSEPFHQQQDQPSIRISKDEVEATVKTSNLTLNDGTQPTDRSTNKGLNPFPFPRTPYRPLAASNGVKAPNSVLIPSKSITSSYLVSIVPCDIVYHPEKATEENHLDQHATLLLCEILSRSEGPLYSAIRGQGYAYGCSISVYLWTAQMAFEIRDAMDPVKAYDAFLDIIRRMDTEWEETVGGQFEIETAMASQAYQTCMERATAGGALSWVLRGAVRGYTSLDELSKTGNYLNKVTVDDLKRVYNKYFKQFLNGRDGLTTVLLTPPSPPESIKSHFAQYGINFQEAALQDFEIEPTYDFLPSSSAPSSRIISPAGTTPGSPLSSSSSSVA
;
A
#
# COMPACT_ATOMS: atom_id res chain seq x y z
N MET A 1 -5.31 41.56 -18.30
CA MET A 1 -6.63 41.52 -17.64
C MET A 1 -7.82 41.77 -18.55
N ASP A 2 -7.82 42.76 -19.46
CA ASP A 2 -9.01 43.10 -20.29
C ASP A 2 -9.57 41.94 -21.15
N HIS A 3 -8.73 40.97 -21.51
CA HIS A 3 -9.09 39.77 -22.28
C HIS A 3 -9.77 38.66 -21.45
N PHE A 4 -9.77 38.78 -20.13
CA PHE A 4 -10.30 37.77 -19.21
C PHE A 4 -11.46 38.34 -18.39
N LEU A 5 -12.40 37.48 -18.04
CA LEU A 5 -13.54 37.78 -17.19
C LEU A 5 -13.47 36.89 -15.96
N LEU A 6 -13.47 37.47 -14.76
CA LEU A 6 -13.68 36.71 -13.53
C LEU A 6 -15.13 36.22 -13.49
N GLU A 7 -15.35 34.91 -13.53
CA GLU A 7 -16.68 34.27 -13.50
C GLU A 7 -17.15 34.00 -12.07
N SER A 8 -16.26 33.50 -11.21
CA SER A 8 -16.58 33.20 -9.81
C SER A 8 -15.34 33.27 -8.91
N GLU A 9 -15.58 33.55 -7.64
CA GLU A 9 -14.64 33.36 -6.55
C GLU A 9 -15.33 32.55 -5.46
N VAL A 10 -14.70 31.44 -5.06
CA VAL A 10 -15.13 30.61 -3.94
C VAL A 10 -13.94 30.35 -3.03
N SER A 11 -14.17 29.67 -1.91
CA SER A 11 -13.08 29.23 -1.04
C SER A 11 -13.29 27.78 -0.67
N LEU A 12 -12.28 26.97 -0.93
CA LEU A 12 -12.20 25.63 -0.39
C LEU A 12 -11.75 25.71 1.08
N PRO A 13 -11.97 24.66 1.88
CA PRO A 13 -11.45 24.63 3.23
C PRO A 13 -9.92 24.59 3.28
N GLY A 14 -9.33 25.06 4.39
CA GLY A 14 -7.88 25.02 4.62
C GLY A 14 -7.52 25.06 6.12
N PRO A 15 -6.28 24.71 6.50
CA PRO A 15 -5.85 24.44 7.89
C PRO A 15 -5.93 25.65 8.81
N SER A 16 -5.50 26.79 8.30
CA SER A 16 -5.47 28.05 9.06
C SER A 16 -6.33 29.13 8.42
N LEU A 17 -6.51 29.09 7.09
CA LEU A 17 -7.36 29.99 6.32
C LEU A 17 -8.08 29.22 5.22
N PRO A 18 -9.29 29.65 4.79
CA PRO A 18 -9.93 29.13 3.59
C PRO A 18 -9.00 29.32 2.38
N THR A 19 -8.93 28.30 1.52
CA THR A 19 -8.13 28.25 0.30
C THR A 19 -8.89 28.95 -0.84
N PRO A 20 -8.48 30.14 -1.29
CA PRO A 20 -9.18 30.88 -2.34
C PRO A 20 -9.12 30.15 -3.69
N VAL A 21 -10.26 30.15 -4.40
CA VAL A 21 -10.39 29.66 -5.78
C VAL A 21 -11.00 30.75 -6.64
N ALA A 22 -10.31 31.13 -7.71
CA ALA A 22 -10.78 32.14 -8.66
C ALA A 22 -10.88 31.56 -10.07
N VAL A 23 -12.05 31.68 -10.70
CA VAL A 23 -12.33 31.17 -12.05
C VAL A 23 -12.37 32.32 -13.04
N TYR A 24 -11.50 32.27 -14.04
CA TYR A 24 -11.44 33.25 -15.12
C TYR A 24 -11.78 32.59 -16.46
N LYS A 25 -12.53 33.30 -17.29
CA LYS A 25 -12.85 32.93 -18.66
C LYS A 25 -12.22 33.90 -19.64
N HIS A 26 -11.51 33.37 -20.62
CA HIS A 26 -11.01 34.16 -21.74
C HIS A 26 -12.16 34.58 -22.66
N ARG A 27 -12.28 35.88 -22.94
CA ARG A 27 -13.45 36.46 -23.63
C ARG A 27 -13.63 35.97 -25.06
N ALA A 28 -12.54 35.73 -25.79
CA ALA A 28 -12.60 35.38 -27.21
C ALA A 28 -12.72 33.88 -27.46
N THR A 29 -12.01 33.06 -26.67
CA THR A 29 -11.95 31.60 -26.87
C THR A 29 -12.84 30.83 -25.90
N SER A 30 -13.43 31.48 -24.89
CA SER A 30 -14.16 30.84 -23.79
C SER A 30 -13.35 29.84 -22.93
N MET A 31 -12.03 29.76 -23.14
CA MET A 31 -11.13 28.93 -22.34
C MET A 31 -11.11 29.38 -20.87
N ARG A 32 -11.06 28.43 -19.94
CA ARG A 32 -11.12 28.72 -18.49
C ARG A 32 -9.80 28.47 -17.78
N PHE A 33 -9.55 29.30 -16.77
CA PHE A 33 -8.42 29.23 -15.87
C PHE A 33 -8.94 29.26 -14.43
N VAL A 34 -8.60 28.26 -13.64
CA VAL A 34 -8.97 28.15 -12.22
C VAL A 34 -7.70 28.30 -11.40
N PHE A 35 -7.62 29.34 -10.59
CA PHE A 35 -6.46 29.57 -9.71
C PHE A 35 -6.81 29.14 -8.30
N VAL A 36 -5.98 28.27 -7.70
CA VAL A 36 -6.14 27.75 -6.34
C VAL A 36 -4.92 28.15 -5.51
N SER A 37 -5.10 28.91 -4.44
CA SER A 37 -3.98 29.42 -3.65
C SER A 37 -3.59 28.44 -2.53
N ILE A 38 -2.63 27.56 -2.81
CA ILE A 38 -2.15 26.51 -1.90
C ILE A 38 -0.78 26.91 -1.32
N PRO A 39 -0.63 27.05 0.01
CA PRO A 39 0.66 27.39 0.62
C PRO A 39 1.73 26.31 0.40
N GLY A 40 2.97 26.73 0.16
CA GLY A 40 4.12 25.81 0.10
C GLY A 40 4.99 25.96 -1.15
N PRO A 41 5.99 25.07 -1.31
CA PRO A 41 6.95 25.10 -2.42
C PRO A 41 6.36 24.67 -3.77
N GLN A 42 5.22 23.98 -3.76
CA GLN A 42 4.68 23.31 -4.92
C GLN A 42 3.77 24.25 -5.73
N ALA A 43 3.91 24.18 -7.04
CA ALA A 43 2.96 24.74 -7.98
C ALA A 43 2.63 23.67 -9.03
N THR A 44 1.36 23.51 -9.35
CA THR A 44 0.85 22.57 -10.34
C THR A 44 0.01 23.31 -11.38
N ALA A 45 0.05 22.82 -12.61
CA ALA A 45 -0.84 23.25 -13.68
C ALA A 45 -1.43 22.00 -14.35
N THR A 46 -2.74 21.83 -14.26
CA THR A 46 -3.46 20.68 -14.79
C THR A 46 -4.38 21.15 -15.90
N ILE A 47 -4.21 20.60 -17.11
CA ILE A 47 -5.08 20.87 -18.25
C ILE A 47 -6.15 19.78 -18.30
N ILE A 48 -7.41 20.18 -18.15
CA ILE A 48 -8.56 19.28 -18.13
C ILE A 48 -9.35 19.50 -19.42
N VAL A 49 -9.53 18.42 -20.17
CA VAL A 49 -10.28 18.39 -21.43
C VAL A 49 -11.33 17.29 -21.35
N PRO A 50 -12.63 17.64 -21.30
CA PRO A 50 -13.70 16.66 -21.41
C PRO A 50 -13.70 16.03 -22.79
N THR A 51 -13.61 14.70 -22.86
CA THR A 51 -13.55 13.93 -24.10
C THR A 51 -14.59 12.81 -24.10
N VAL A 52 -14.99 12.36 -25.30
CA VAL A 52 -15.96 11.27 -25.49
C VAL A 52 -15.35 10.23 -26.40
N VAL A 53 -15.48 8.95 -26.07
CA VAL A 53 -15.07 7.83 -26.93
C VAL A 53 -16.30 7.07 -27.44
N LYS A 54 -16.21 6.57 -28.68
CA LYS A 54 -17.29 5.83 -29.37
C LYS A 54 -16.88 4.38 -29.71
N ASP A 55 -15.65 4.01 -29.38
CA ASP A 55 -15.07 2.69 -29.56
C ASP A 55 -13.90 2.51 -28.58
N SER A 56 -13.27 1.34 -28.60
CA SER A 56 -12.12 1.02 -27.73
C SER A 56 -10.80 1.02 -28.50
N ARG A 57 -10.60 1.93 -29.46
CA ARG A 57 -9.32 2.07 -30.18
C ARG A 57 -8.23 2.79 -29.40
N GLY A 58 -8.58 3.51 -28.33
CA GLY A 58 -7.63 4.32 -27.55
C GLY A 58 -7.28 5.63 -28.24
N LEU A 59 -8.27 6.43 -28.64
CA LEU A 59 -8.08 7.68 -29.38
C LEU A 59 -7.56 8.91 -28.58
N PRO A 60 -7.74 9.03 -27.25
CA PRO A 60 -7.29 10.20 -26.48
C PRO A 60 -5.77 10.35 -26.39
N HIS A 61 -5.14 10.78 -27.49
CA HIS A 61 -3.72 11.12 -27.58
C HIS A 61 -3.54 12.46 -28.30
N THR A 62 -2.39 13.11 -28.07
CA THR A 62 -2.06 14.43 -28.63
C THR A 62 -0.88 14.36 -29.62
N LEU A 63 -0.86 13.32 -30.46
CA LEU A 63 0.24 13.05 -31.40
C LEU A 63 0.01 13.79 -32.73
N GLU A 64 1.06 14.42 -33.27
CA GLU A 64 1.00 15.23 -34.50
C GLU A 64 1.60 14.53 -35.72
N HIS A 65 2.61 13.69 -35.51
CA HIS A 65 3.37 13.07 -36.59
C HIS A 65 3.31 11.54 -36.57
N TYR A 66 3.52 10.94 -37.74
CA TYR A 66 3.41 9.49 -37.91
C TYR A 66 4.50 8.73 -37.14
N ASP A 67 5.71 9.27 -37.07
CA ASP A 67 6.80 8.76 -36.26
C ASP A 67 6.42 8.67 -34.77
N GLN A 68 5.74 9.69 -34.21
CA GLN A 68 5.22 9.65 -32.84
C GLN A 68 4.19 8.53 -32.65
N TYR A 69 3.30 8.33 -33.62
CA TYR A 69 2.35 7.22 -33.59
C TYR A 69 3.06 5.85 -33.56
N VAL A 70 4.11 5.68 -34.37
CA VAL A 70 4.87 4.43 -34.46
C VAL A 70 5.48 4.08 -33.09
N THR A 71 6.10 5.01 -32.38
CA THR A 71 6.70 4.71 -31.07
C THR A 71 5.68 4.62 -29.94
N GLU A 72 4.76 5.58 -29.86
CA GLU A 72 3.87 5.71 -28.70
C GLU A 72 2.67 4.76 -28.77
N VAL A 73 2.05 4.59 -29.94
CA VAL A 73 0.77 3.89 -30.03
C VAL A 73 0.98 2.43 -30.42
N TYR A 74 1.42 2.21 -31.66
CA TYR A 74 1.43 0.88 -32.25
C TYR A 74 2.36 0.78 -33.46
N HIS A 75 3.14 -0.29 -33.51
CA HIS A 75 3.89 -0.73 -34.67
C HIS A 75 4.08 -2.25 -34.67
N VAL A 76 4.49 -2.78 -35.83
CA VAL A 76 5.08 -4.11 -35.95
C VAL A 76 6.58 -3.91 -36.16
N ASP A 77 7.42 -4.58 -35.38
CA ASP A 77 8.88 -4.45 -35.51
C ASP A 77 9.46 -5.28 -36.67
N GLY A 78 10.78 -5.20 -36.86
CA GLY A 78 11.48 -5.96 -37.89
C GLY A 78 11.52 -7.48 -37.66
N GLU A 79 11.08 -7.96 -36.50
CA GLU A 79 10.93 -9.39 -36.18
C GLU A 79 9.48 -9.86 -36.35
N GLY A 80 8.51 -8.95 -36.57
CA GLY A 80 7.09 -9.27 -36.69
C GLY A 80 6.34 -9.24 -35.35
N LYS A 81 6.89 -8.59 -34.32
CA LYS A 81 6.23 -8.42 -33.02
C LYS A 81 5.43 -7.12 -32.99
N GLN A 82 4.24 -7.18 -32.39
CA GLN A 82 3.43 -6.01 -32.12
C GLN A 82 3.97 -5.28 -30.89
N GLN A 83 4.19 -3.97 -31.02
CA GLN A 83 4.85 -3.12 -30.04
C GLN A 83 4.26 -1.69 -30.09
N GLY A 84 4.70 -0.82 -29.19
CA GLY A 84 4.17 0.53 -28.96
C GLY A 84 3.89 0.73 -27.47
N VAL A 85 4.10 1.94 -26.94
CA VAL A 85 3.95 2.20 -25.49
C VAL A 85 2.53 1.86 -25.02
N VAL A 86 1.50 2.39 -25.71
CA VAL A 86 0.08 2.16 -25.39
C VAL A 86 -0.32 0.71 -25.61
N PHE A 87 0.05 0.11 -26.75
CA PHE A 87 -0.24 -1.29 -27.00
C PHE A 87 0.37 -2.22 -25.94
N SER A 88 1.61 -1.95 -25.53
CA SER A 88 2.32 -2.76 -24.52
C SER A 88 1.73 -2.59 -23.13
N GLU A 89 1.32 -1.37 -22.75
CA GLU A 89 0.60 -1.10 -21.51
C GLU A 89 -0.72 -1.89 -21.47
N MET A 90 -1.52 -1.77 -22.53
CA MET A 90 -2.81 -2.46 -22.61
C MET A 90 -2.64 -3.98 -22.66
N ALA A 91 -1.65 -4.51 -23.40
CA ALA A 91 -1.35 -5.93 -23.42
C ALA A 91 -0.92 -6.49 -22.06
N ALA A 92 -0.29 -5.66 -21.22
CA ALA A 92 0.13 -6.07 -19.88
C ALA A 92 -1.06 -6.14 -18.90
N ARG A 93 -2.06 -5.26 -19.03
CA ARG A 93 -3.14 -5.12 -18.04
C ARG A 93 -4.52 -5.62 -18.48
N GLU A 94 -4.86 -5.66 -19.77
CA GLU A 94 -6.25 -5.90 -20.22
C GLU A 94 -6.87 -7.24 -19.76
N ASN A 95 -6.02 -8.20 -19.39
CA ASN A 95 -6.42 -9.50 -18.89
C ASN A 95 -6.26 -9.62 -17.36
N SER A 96 -5.97 -8.53 -16.65
CA SER A 96 -5.94 -8.48 -15.20
C SER A 96 -7.34 -8.69 -14.63
N GLU A 97 -7.43 -9.20 -13.40
CA GLU A 97 -8.72 -9.38 -12.72
C GLU A 97 -9.47 -8.06 -12.57
N ALA A 98 -8.77 -6.99 -12.15
CA ALA A 98 -9.38 -5.69 -11.90
C ALA A 98 -9.92 -5.03 -13.18
N ASP A 99 -9.15 -5.01 -14.27
CA ASP A 99 -9.57 -4.38 -15.54
C ASP A 99 -10.74 -5.13 -16.18
N LEU A 100 -10.72 -6.48 -16.15
CA LEU A 100 -11.81 -7.29 -16.65
C LEU A 100 -13.10 -7.09 -15.84
N LEU A 101 -12.99 -6.98 -14.51
CA LEU A 101 -14.11 -6.74 -13.61
C LEU A 101 -14.74 -5.37 -13.86
N ASP A 102 -13.93 -4.30 -13.86
CA ASP A 102 -14.41 -2.92 -14.09
C ASP A 102 -15.09 -2.79 -15.47
N LEU A 103 -14.44 -3.26 -16.54
CA LEU A 103 -15.00 -3.19 -17.89
C LEU A 103 -16.31 -3.98 -18.00
N ALA A 104 -16.42 -5.12 -17.32
CA ALA A 104 -17.63 -5.92 -17.31
C ALA A 104 -18.79 -5.23 -16.57
N LEU A 105 -18.52 -4.65 -15.40
CA LEU A 105 -19.50 -3.88 -14.65
C LEU A 105 -20.01 -2.70 -15.48
N ARG A 106 -19.12 -1.91 -16.09
CA ARG A 106 -19.50 -0.78 -16.95
C ARG A 106 -20.35 -1.20 -18.15
N ARG A 107 -20.00 -2.29 -18.83
CA ARG A 107 -20.77 -2.80 -19.99
C ARG A 107 -22.15 -3.35 -19.63
N LEU A 108 -22.35 -3.73 -18.37
CA LEU A 108 -23.67 -4.15 -17.88
C LEU A 108 -24.50 -2.96 -17.37
N LEU A 109 -23.85 -1.91 -16.85
CA LEU A 109 -24.51 -0.70 -16.36
C LEU A 109 -24.89 0.28 -17.46
N TYR A 110 -23.99 0.53 -18.41
CA TYR A 110 -24.14 1.56 -19.44
C TYR A 110 -24.35 0.92 -20.81
N PRO A 111 -25.16 1.54 -21.70
CA PRO A 111 -25.37 1.01 -23.04
C PRO A 111 -24.16 1.31 -23.93
N ASP A 112 -23.98 0.53 -24.99
CA ASP A 112 -22.92 0.72 -25.99
C ASP A 112 -23.02 2.05 -26.77
N SER A 113 -24.18 2.71 -26.72
CA SER A 113 -24.35 4.08 -27.20
C SER A 113 -23.66 5.16 -26.32
N GLN A 114 -23.14 4.80 -25.14
CA GLN A 114 -22.54 5.72 -24.18
C GLN A 114 -21.03 5.50 -24.01
N THR A 115 -20.30 6.58 -23.72
CA THR A 115 -18.83 6.57 -23.64
C THR A 115 -18.29 5.63 -22.56
N TYR A 116 -19.04 5.44 -21.46
CA TYR A 116 -18.62 4.64 -20.31
C TYR A 116 -18.54 3.13 -20.63
N TYR A 117 -19.20 2.67 -21.70
CA TYR A 117 -19.16 1.27 -22.15
C TYR A 117 -17.78 0.84 -22.69
N TYR A 118 -17.03 1.80 -23.24
CA TYR A 118 -15.79 1.55 -23.97
C TYR A 118 -14.55 1.62 -23.07
N GLU A 119 -13.49 0.94 -23.48
CA GLU A 119 -12.17 1.08 -22.86
C GLU A 119 -11.41 2.25 -23.48
N CYS A 120 -11.17 3.32 -22.71
CA CYS A 120 -10.57 4.54 -23.22
C CYS A 120 -9.06 4.41 -23.46
N GLY A 121 -8.37 3.51 -22.75
CA GLY A 121 -6.96 3.16 -23.03
C GLY A 121 -6.78 2.33 -24.30
N GLY A 122 -7.88 1.74 -24.79
CA GLY A 122 -7.92 0.91 -25.99
C GLY A 122 -7.73 -0.59 -25.72
N LEU A 123 -8.44 -1.45 -26.43
CA LEU A 123 -8.24 -2.90 -26.37
C LEU A 123 -7.13 -3.32 -27.32
N THR A 124 -6.30 -4.31 -26.98
CA THR A 124 -5.20 -4.75 -27.86
C THR A 124 -5.68 -5.21 -29.23
N ALA A 125 -6.90 -5.73 -29.33
CA ALA A 125 -7.52 -6.12 -30.59
C ALA A 125 -7.98 -4.92 -31.46
N GLU A 126 -8.17 -3.75 -30.86
CA GLU A 126 -8.71 -2.54 -31.52
C GLU A 126 -7.64 -1.49 -31.81
N ILE A 127 -6.61 -1.35 -30.94
CA ILE A 127 -5.50 -0.40 -31.13
C ILE A 127 -4.86 -0.51 -32.53
N PRO A 128 -4.57 -1.71 -33.08
CA PRO A 128 -3.97 -1.84 -34.41
C PRO A 128 -4.84 -1.32 -35.57
N LYS A 129 -6.12 -1.06 -35.33
CA LYS A 129 -7.07 -0.55 -36.34
C LYS A 129 -7.09 0.98 -36.40
N MET A 130 -6.43 1.66 -35.47
CA MET A 130 -6.34 3.13 -35.40
C MET A 130 -5.22 3.67 -36.28
N THR A 131 -5.40 4.85 -36.87
CA THR A 131 -4.37 5.57 -37.63
C THR A 131 -3.95 6.87 -36.93
N ASN A 132 -2.81 7.45 -37.33
CA ASN A 132 -2.41 8.78 -36.83
C ASN A 132 -3.43 9.87 -37.22
N ASP A 133 -4.07 9.76 -38.38
CA ASP A 133 -5.11 10.70 -38.80
C ASP A 133 -6.34 10.62 -37.89
N ASP A 134 -6.76 9.42 -37.44
CA ASP A 134 -7.84 9.27 -36.44
C ASP A 134 -7.53 10.05 -35.16
N ILE A 135 -6.28 9.97 -34.67
CA ILE A 135 -5.84 10.70 -33.46
C ILE A 135 -5.88 12.21 -33.70
N ARG A 136 -5.40 12.67 -34.86
CA ARG A 136 -5.39 14.10 -35.20
C ARG A 136 -6.80 14.66 -35.36
N GLU A 137 -7.71 13.90 -35.96
CA GLU A 137 -9.13 14.25 -36.05
C GLU A 137 -9.78 14.30 -34.66
N TYR A 138 -9.47 13.34 -33.79
CA TYR A 138 -9.93 13.33 -32.40
C TYR A 138 -9.41 14.55 -31.62
N HIS A 139 -8.12 14.87 -31.77
CA HIS A 139 -7.49 16.02 -31.15
C HIS A 139 -8.11 17.34 -31.64
N GLU A 140 -8.20 17.55 -32.96
CA GLU A 140 -8.81 18.75 -33.54
C GLU A 140 -10.23 19.00 -33.03
N LYS A 141 -10.95 17.90 -32.78
CA LYS A 141 -12.33 17.92 -32.34
C LYS A 141 -12.49 18.28 -30.86
N PHE A 142 -11.81 17.57 -29.95
CA PHE A 142 -12.06 17.72 -28.51
C PHE A 142 -11.11 18.70 -27.83
N TYR A 143 -9.90 18.90 -28.33
CA TYR A 143 -8.88 19.80 -27.73
C TYR A 143 -9.09 21.25 -28.18
N HIS A 144 -10.35 21.65 -28.33
CA HIS A 144 -10.74 23.01 -28.62
C HIS A 144 -10.60 23.89 -27.36
N PRO A 145 -10.01 25.09 -27.41
CA PRO A 145 -9.79 25.89 -26.19
C PRO A 145 -11.05 26.25 -25.40
N SER A 146 -12.21 26.39 -26.04
CA SER A 146 -13.50 26.55 -25.33
C SER A 146 -13.95 25.32 -24.52
N ASN A 147 -13.38 24.14 -24.80
CA ASN A 147 -13.58 22.89 -24.05
C ASN A 147 -12.46 22.64 -23.02
N MET A 148 -11.47 23.53 -22.90
CA MET A 148 -10.32 23.37 -22.00
C MET A 148 -10.46 24.19 -20.73
N THR A 149 -10.14 23.58 -19.60
CA THR A 149 -9.96 24.26 -18.31
C THR A 149 -8.55 24.00 -17.79
N ILE A 150 -7.82 25.06 -17.43
CA ILE A 150 -6.51 24.95 -16.80
C ILE A 150 -6.66 25.27 -15.31
N VAL A 151 -6.37 24.30 -14.45
CA VAL A 151 -6.29 24.51 -13.00
C VAL A 151 -4.83 24.80 -12.65
N VAL A 152 -4.56 25.98 -12.09
CA VAL A 152 -3.24 26.39 -11.60
C VAL A 152 -3.32 26.47 -10.09
N ALA A 153 -2.58 25.62 -9.38
CA ALA A 153 -2.59 25.57 -7.93
C ALA A 153 -1.19 25.81 -7.35
N GLY A 154 -1.07 26.59 -6.28
CA GLY A 154 0.19 26.89 -5.62
C GLY A 154 0.18 28.21 -4.87
N ASP A 155 1.33 28.57 -4.29
CA ASP A 155 1.44 29.76 -3.45
C ASP A 155 1.72 31.00 -4.30
N SER A 156 1.21 32.16 -3.85
CA SER A 156 1.55 33.48 -4.37
C SER A 156 1.37 33.62 -5.89
N LEU A 157 0.38 32.91 -6.45
CA LEU A 157 0.04 32.95 -7.86
C LEU A 157 -0.36 34.38 -8.26
N GLN A 158 0.13 34.81 -9.43
CA GLN A 158 -0.20 36.10 -10.04
C GLN A 158 -0.92 35.86 -11.37
N PRO A 159 -2.26 35.72 -11.38
CA PRO A 159 -3.04 35.49 -12.58
C PRO A 159 -2.73 36.50 -13.69
N GLU A 160 -2.52 37.77 -13.34
CA GLU A 160 -2.17 38.85 -14.28
C GLU A 160 -0.89 38.50 -15.06
N ARG A 161 0.15 38.05 -14.37
CA ARG A 161 1.44 37.70 -14.99
C ARG A 161 1.29 36.51 -15.93
N ILE A 162 0.52 35.50 -15.53
CA ILE A 162 0.26 34.32 -16.36
C ILE A 162 -0.52 34.74 -17.62
N PHE A 163 -1.58 35.52 -17.48
CA PHE A 163 -2.35 36.04 -18.60
C PHE A 163 -1.51 36.91 -19.55
N ASP A 164 -0.67 37.80 -19.02
CA ASP A 164 0.19 38.65 -19.82
C ASP A 164 1.22 37.82 -20.61
N ILE A 165 1.78 36.76 -20.00
CA ILE A 165 2.66 35.81 -20.69
C ILE A 165 1.90 35.09 -21.81
N LEU A 166 0.71 34.55 -21.55
CA LEU A 166 -0.10 33.85 -22.56
C LEU A 166 -0.44 34.75 -23.76
N ILE A 167 -0.72 36.03 -23.51
CA ILE A 167 -0.96 37.03 -24.56
C ILE A 167 0.33 37.34 -25.32
N GLN A 168 1.45 37.58 -24.63
CA GLN A 168 2.74 37.90 -25.24
C GLN A 168 3.27 36.77 -26.11
N GLN A 169 3.09 35.52 -25.67
CA GLN A 169 3.48 34.31 -26.42
C GLN A 169 2.51 33.99 -27.55
N ASN A 170 1.45 34.80 -27.74
CA ASN A 170 0.49 34.64 -28.83
C ASN A 170 -0.22 33.26 -28.82
N ILE A 171 -0.28 32.58 -27.66
CA ILE A 171 -0.81 31.21 -27.51
C ILE A 171 -2.31 31.15 -27.80
N LEU A 172 -3.04 32.22 -27.50
CA LEU A 172 -4.50 32.31 -27.69
C LEU A 172 -4.92 33.04 -28.98
N ASN A 173 -3.96 33.52 -29.79
CA ASN A 173 -4.25 34.30 -30.99
C ASN A 173 -4.34 33.39 -32.23
N GLY A 174 -5.38 33.58 -33.05
CA GLY A 174 -5.62 32.75 -34.25
C GLY A 174 -6.39 31.44 -33.99
N VAL A 175 -6.78 31.20 -32.74
CA VAL A 175 -7.60 30.06 -32.32
C VAL A 175 -9.05 30.24 -32.79
N LYS A 176 -9.71 29.14 -33.19
CA LYS A 176 -11.15 29.12 -33.49
C LYS A 176 -11.94 29.70 -32.29
N THR A 177 -12.75 30.72 -32.55
CA THR A 177 -13.56 31.42 -31.51
C THR A 177 -14.92 30.78 -31.28
N GLU A 178 -15.23 29.71 -32.01
CA GLU A 178 -16.49 29.00 -31.86
C GLU A 178 -16.50 28.23 -30.52
N VAL A 179 -17.65 28.23 -29.86
CA VAL A 179 -17.81 27.50 -28.60
C VAL A 179 -18.10 26.05 -28.93
N PHE A 180 -17.19 25.14 -28.56
CA PHE A 180 -17.38 23.70 -28.71
C PHE A 180 -18.53 23.25 -27.83
N ASP A 181 -19.34 22.32 -28.35
CA ASP A 181 -20.51 21.81 -27.67
C ASP A 181 -20.41 20.29 -27.56
N ILE A 182 -19.91 19.82 -26.42
CA ILE A 182 -19.70 18.38 -26.21
C ILE A 182 -21.02 17.59 -26.25
N THR A 183 -22.16 18.22 -25.97
CA THR A 183 -23.48 17.58 -26.02
C THR A 183 -23.91 17.20 -27.44
N GLN A 184 -23.33 17.85 -28.47
CA GLN A 184 -23.55 17.46 -29.87
C GLN A 184 -22.82 16.17 -30.23
N GLU A 185 -21.80 15.79 -29.46
CA GLU A 185 -21.04 14.56 -29.68
C GLU A 185 -21.66 13.35 -29.03
N MET A 186 -22.14 13.54 -27.81
CA MET A 186 -22.89 12.54 -27.06
C MET A 186 -23.67 13.22 -25.94
N ASP A 187 -24.99 13.01 -25.93
CA ASP A 187 -25.82 13.43 -24.81
C ASP A 187 -25.79 12.36 -23.71
N LEU A 188 -24.96 12.63 -22.69
CA LEU A 188 -24.82 11.72 -21.55
C LEU A 188 -26.11 11.66 -20.70
N SER A 189 -27.02 12.63 -20.79
CA SER A 189 -28.26 12.65 -20.00
C SER A 189 -29.26 11.55 -20.41
N LEU A 190 -29.13 11.03 -21.64
CA LEU A 190 -29.98 9.95 -22.17
C LEU A 190 -29.46 8.55 -21.79
N GLY A 191 -28.24 8.45 -21.23
CA GLY A 191 -27.58 7.19 -20.93
C GLY A 191 -28.32 6.35 -19.90
N ARG A 192 -28.63 6.96 -18.74
CA ARG A 192 -29.41 6.31 -17.67
C ARG A 192 -30.74 5.73 -18.12
N GLY A 193 -31.51 6.45 -18.94
CA GLY A 193 -32.82 5.97 -19.41
C GLY A 193 -32.73 4.73 -20.33
N ASN A 194 -31.61 4.59 -21.03
CA ASN A 194 -31.35 3.49 -21.97
C ASN A 194 -30.40 2.43 -21.40
N ALA A 195 -30.07 2.50 -20.12
CA ALA A 195 -29.14 1.58 -19.48
C ALA A 195 -29.63 0.12 -19.59
N PRO A 196 -28.75 -0.85 -19.92
CA PRO A 196 -29.15 -2.25 -20.08
C PRO A 196 -29.87 -2.81 -18.85
N ILE A 197 -29.46 -2.37 -17.66
CA ILE A 197 -30.05 -2.74 -16.38
C ILE A 197 -31.49 -2.24 -16.21
N MET A 198 -31.88 -1.15 -16.87
CA MET A 198 -33.23 -0.56 -16.82
C MET A 198 -34.22 -1.26 -17.75
N SER A 199 -33.71 -2.03 -18.73
CA SER A 199 -34.52 -2.71 -19.75
C SER A 199 -35.06 -4.08 -19.33
N LYS A 200 -34.62 -4.62 -18.18
CA LYS A 200 -34.97 -5.96 -17.70
C LYS A 200 -35.88 -5.89 -16.48
N GLU A 201 -36.92 -6.72 -16.45
CA GLU A 201 -37.76 -6.95 -15.26
C GLU A 201 -37.02 -7.70 -14.13
N THR A 202 -35.77 -8.10 -14.36
CA THR A 202 -34.94 -8.88 -13.44
C THR A 202 -34.18 -7.99 -12.46
N LYS A 203 -34.34 -8.22 -11.15
CA LYS A 203 -33.62 -7.48 -10.09
C LYS A 203 -32.10 -7.68 -10.08
N LEU A 204 -31.61 -8.79 -10.64
CA LEU A 204 -30.19 -9.13 -10.71
C LEU A 204 -29.80 -9.51 -12.14
N THR A 205 -28.76 -8.87 -12.69
CA THR A 205 -28.08 -9.32 -13.91
C THR A 205 -26.68 -9.80 -13.55
N SER A 206 -26.45 -11.10 -13.63
CA SER A 206 -25.16 -11.71 -13.27
C SER A 206 -24.35 -12.13 -14.50
N ARG A 207 -23.02 -12.00 -14.42
CA ARG A 207 -22.07 -12.49 -15.42
C ARG A 207 -20.84 -13.10 -14.76
N THR A 208 -20.49 -14.32 -15.15
CA THR A 208 -19.23 -14.95 -14.73
C THR A 208 -18.14 -14.69 -15.77
N ILE A 209 -16.98 -14.23 -15.32
CA ILE A 209 -15.80 -13.98 -16.15
C ILE A 209 -14.63 -14.77 -15.60
N ARG A 210 -13.85 -15.36 -16.52
CA ARG A 210 -12.62 -16.06 -16.15
C ARG A 210 -11.42 -15.20 -16.46
N PHE A 211 -10.45 -15.17 -15.55
CA PHE A 211 -9.21 -14.42 -15.72
C PHE A 211 -7.99 -15.34 -15.58
N PRO A 212 -6.86 -15.04 -16.27
CA PRO A 212 -5.65 -15.84 -16.18
C PRO A 212 -5.02 -15.72 -14.79
N SER A 213 -4.92 -16.83 -14.07
CA SER A 213 -4.21 -16.91 -12.79
C SER A 213 -3.59 -18.28 -12.62
N ALA A 214 -2.37 -18.34 -12.05
CA ALA A 214 -1.71 -19.61 -11.74
C ALA A 214 -2.30 -20.32 -10.52
N ASP A 215 -3.00 -19.57 -9.68
CA ASP A 215 -3.67 -20.02 -8.47
C ASP A 215 -5.19 -19.92 -8.68
N GLU A 216 -5.89 -21.02 -8.46
CA GLU A 216 -7.33 -21.15 -8.69
C GLU A 216 -8.14 -21.18 -7.38
N ASP A 217 -7.51 -20.89 -6.23
CA ASP A 217 -8.12 -21.08 -4.92
C ASP A 217 -9.02 -19.89 -4.49
N VAL A 218 -8.85 -18.70 -5.07
CA VAL A 218 -9.61 -17.48 -4.71
C VAL A 218 -9.95 -16.65 -5.95
N GLY A 219 -11.14 -16.05 -5.96
CA GLY A 219 -11.59 -15.07 -6.96
C GLY A 219 -12.15 -13.80 -6.32
N SER A 220 -12.95 -13.05 -7.07
CA SER A 220 -13.65 -11.85 -6.59
C SER A 220 -15.08 -11.77 -7.10
N ILE A 221 -15.91 -10.98 -6.43
CA ILE A 221 -17.29 -10.71 -6.83
C ILE A 221 -17.54 -9.21 -6.71
N GLY A 222 -17.94 -8.57 -7.82
CA GLY A 222 -18.31 -7.16 -7.84
C GLY A 222 -19.79 -6.96 -8.11
N TYR A 223 -20.38 -5.99 -7.43
CA TYR A 223 -21.75 -5.52 -7.62
C TYR A 223 -21.73 -4.07 -8.04
N ALA A 224 -22.71 -3.66 -8.85
CA ALA A 224 -22.87 -2.25 -9.14
C ALA A 224 -24.31 -1.80 -9.41
N TRP A 225 -24.55 -0.50 -9.16
CA TRP A 225 -25.83 0.20 -9.35
C TRP A 225 -25.62 1.52 -10.09
N LEU A 226 -26.67 2.03 -10.74
CA LEU A 226 -26.70 3.41 -11.24
C LEU A 226 -26.90 4.38 -10.08
N GLY A 227 -25.90 5.23 -9.80
CA GLY A 227 -25.91 6.22 -8.74
C GLY A 227 -26.52 7.57 -9.15
N PRO A 228 -26.64 8.54 -8.21
CA PRO A 228 -27.23 9.84 -8.48
C PRO A 228 -26.46 10.65 -9.52
N ASN A 229 -27.07 11.68 -10.09
CA ASN A 229 -26.40 12.49 -11.10
C ASN A 229 -25.29 13.33 -10.47
N LEU A 230 -24.23 13.63 -11.23
CA LEU A 230 -23.01 14.27 -10.70
C LEU A 230 -23.23 15.63 -10.00
N HIS A 231 -24.30 16.35 -10.38
CA HIS A 231 -24.67 17.64 -9.78
C HIS A 231 -25.50 17.51 -8.48
N ASP A 232 -25.99 16.32 -8.14
CA ASP A 232 -26.66 16.05 -6.86
C ASP A 232 -25.62 15.72 -5.77
N ILE A 233 -24.83 16.74 -5.44
CA ILE A 233 -23.71 16.64 -4.49
C ILE A 233 -24.23 16.22 -3.11
N ARG A 234 -25.44 16.65 -2.73
CA ARG A 234 -26.05 16.30 -1.44
C ARG A 234 -26.24 14.79 -1.31
N THR A 235 -26.85 14.15 -2.32
CA THR A 235 -27.07 12.70 -2.28
C THR A 235 -25.77 11.92 -2.41
N MET A 236 -24.81 12.39 -3.23
CA MET A 236 -23.48 11.77 -3.34
C MET A 236 -22.75 11.73 -1.98
N VAL A 237 -22.71 12.86 -1.27
CA VAL A 237 -22.08 12.94 0.05
C VAL A 237 -22.79 12.07 1.08
N ALA A 238 -24.13 12.02 1.03
CA ALA A 238 -24.89 11.11 1.89
C ALA A 238 -24.56 9.64 1.60
N LEU A 239 -24.38 9.25 0.33
CA LEU A 239 -23.98 7.89 -0.03
C LEU A 239 -22.55 7.59 0.43
N ASP A 240 -21.60 8.51 0.29
CA ASP A 240 -20.24 8.33 0.79
C ASP A 240 -20.20 8.10 2.32
N ILE A 241 -21.03 8.84 3.08
CA ILE A 241 -21.18 8.65 4.53
C ILE A 241 -21.81 7.29 4.84
N LEU A 242 -22.86 6.92 4.10
CA LEU A 242 -23.51 5.61 4.26
C LEU A 242 -22.52 4.48 3.97
N PHE A 243 -21.70 4.59 2.94
CA PHE A 243 -20.73 3.55 2.57
C PHE A 243 -19.67 3.40 3.64
N ARG A 244 -19.15 4.50 4.18
CA ARG A 244 -18.26 4.46 5.34
C ARG A 244 -18.84 3.70 6.53
N CYS A 245 -20.15 3.80 6.75
CA CYS A 245 -20.83 3.00 7.76
C CYS A 245 -20.79 1.49 7.43
N LEU A 246 -21.02 1.15 6.17
CA LEU A 246 -21.19 -0.22 5.70
C LEU A 246 -19.87 -1.02 5.59
N HIS A 247 -18.72 -0.41 5.29
CA HIS A 247 -17.46 -1.17 5.04
C HIS A 247 -16.15 -0.61 5.63
N GLU A 248 -16.06 0.65 6.11
CA GLU A 248 -14.76 1.33 6.35
C GLU A 248 -13.84 0.65 7.38
N THR A 249 -14.38 0.02 8.43
CA THR A 249 -13.57 -0.58 9.50
C THR A 249 -13.85 -2.06 9.65
N SER A 250 -13.01 -2.77 10.42
CA SER A 250 -13.30 -4.17 10.77
C SER A 250 -14.60 -4.32 11.55
N ALA A 251 -15.07 -3.27 12.24
CA ALA A 251 -16.36 -3.28 12.96
C ALA A 251 -17.57 -2.96 12.05
N SER A 252 -17.37 -2.55 10.80
CA SER A 252 -18.45 -2.24 9.85
C SER A 252 -19.25 -3.49 9.44
N LEU A 253 -20.49 -3.28 8.99
CA LEU A 253 -21.48 -4.34 8.76
C LEU A 253 -21.01 -5.40 7.74
N PHE A 254 -20.50 -4.99 6.57
CA PHE A 254 -19.99 -5.95 5.59
C PHE A 254 -18.69 -6.62 6.06
N SER A 255 -17.80 -5.90 6.73
CA SER A 255 -16.58 -6.46 7.30
C SER A 255 -16.90 -7.57 8.30
N GLN A 256 -17.85 -7.34 9.21
CA GLN A 256 -18.33 -8.35 10.17
C GLN A 256 -19.01 -9.54 9.49
N ALA A 257 -19.83 -9.30 8.46
CA ALA A 257 -20.55 -10.34 7.78
C ALA A 257 -19.66 -11.25 6.90
N PHE A 258 -18.61 -10.71 6.27
CA PHE A 258 -17.84 -11.42 5.24
C PHE A 258 -16.37 -11.71 5.62
N VAL A 259 -15.71 -10.81 6.35
CA VAL A 259 -14.25 -10.84 6.59
C VAL A 259 -13.92 -11.26 8.02
N GLU A 260 -14.50 -10.59 9.01
CA GLU A 260 -14.15 -10.69 10.44
C GLU A 260 -14.88 -11.82 11.16
N ARG A 261 -15.05 -12.95 10.48
CA ARG A 261 -15.67 -14.18 11.00
C ARG A 261 -14.67 -15.31 11.12
N ARG A 262 -15.01 -16.31 11.93
CA ARG A 262 -14.16 -17.49 12.16
C ARG A 262 -13.75 -18.17 10.85
N ASN A 263 -14.66 -18.23 9.88
CA ASN A 263 -14.44 -18.73 8.53
C ASN A 263 -14.74 -17.61 7.51
N PRO A 264 -13.74 -16.78 7.16
CA PRO A 264 -13.92 -15.70 6.18
C PRO A 264 -14.40 -16.23 4.83
N ILE A 265 -15.35 -15.53 4.24
CA ILE A 265 -15.89 -15.82 2.90
C ILE A 265 -15.46 -14.78 1.85
N ALA A 266 -14.82 -13.69 2.30
CA ALA A 266 -14.02 -12.77 1.52
C ALA A 266 -12.83 -12.31 2.39
N SER A 267 -11.77 -11.83 1.75
CA SER A 267 -10.60 -11.26 2.43
C SER A 267 -10.70 -9.75 2.58
N HIS A 268 -11.42 -9.09 1.68
CA HIS A 268 -11.60 -7.65 1.67
C HIS A 268 -12.95 -7.28 1.07
N VAL A 269 -13.50 -6.16 1.53
CA VAL A 269 -14.71 -5.54 0.98
C VAL A 269 -14.46 -4.06 0.78
N ASP A 270 -14.83 -3.56 -0.40
CA ASP A 270 -14.65 -2.16 -0.77
C ASP A 270 -15.92 -1.59 -1.41
N PHE A 271 -16.13 -0.29 -1.27
CA PHE A 271 -17.26 0.42 -1.84
C PHE A 271 -16.79 1.74 -2.46
N ASP A 272 -17.21 2.01 -3.68
CA ASP A 272 -16.79 3.19 -4.43
C ASP A 272 -17.97 3.88 -5.13
N VAL A 273 -17.86 5.20 -5.27
CA VAL A 273 -18.78 6.04 -6.04
C VAL A 273 -18.01 6.63 -7.22
N LYS A 274 -18.25 6.11 -8.42
CA LYS A 274 -17.62 6.66 -9.63
C LYS A 274 -18.35 7.93 -10.07
N GLY A 275 -17.67 9.07 -9.98
CA GLY A 275 -18.16 10.40 -10.36
C GLY A 275 -18.30 10.65 -11.86
N CYS A 276 -19.08 9.83 -12.57
CA CYS A 276 -19.53 10.08 -13.94
C CYS A 276 -20.83 10.92 -13.96
N MET A 277 -21.22 11.45 -15.14
CA MET A 277 -22.44 12.28 -15.28
C MET A 277 -23.67 11.54 -14.75
N ASP A 278 -23.85 10.30 -15.19
CA ASP A 278 -24.62 9.29 -14.47
C ASP A 278 -23.62 8.49 -13.64
N SER A 279 -23.58 8.71 -12.32
CA SER A 279 -22.61 8.01 -11.46
C SER A 279 -22.93 6.53 -11.35
N SER A 280 -21.97 5.73 -10.89
CA SER A 280 -22.21 4.35 -10.48
C SER A 280 -21.72 4.09 -9.06
N LEU A 281 -22.46 3.26 -8.34
CA LEU A 281 -22.12 2.76 -7.01
C LEU A 281 -21.55 1.35 -7.19
N LEU A 282 -20.38 1.05 -6.64
CA LEU A 282 -19.72 -0.25 -6.77
C LEU A 282 -19.46 -0.85 -5.39
N LEU A 283 -19.73 -2.14 -5.23
CA LEU A 283 -19.38 -2.93 -4.05
C LEU A 283 -18.53 -4.12 -4.50
N LEU A 284 -17.31 -4.25 -3.98
CA LEU A 284 -16.34 -5.23 -4.42
C LEU A 284 -15.94 -6.15 -3.27
N PHE A 285 -15.91 -7.46 -3.51
CA PHE A 285 -15.40 -8.46 -2.59
C PHE A 285 -14.20 -9.18 -3.21
N SER A 286 -13.05 -9.13 -2.55
CA SER A 286 -11.81 -9.75 -3.02
C SER A 286 -11.42 -10.94 -2.15
N GLY A 287 -10.68 -11.89 -2.73
CA GLY A 287 -10.21 -13.07 -2.00
C GLY A 287 -11.33 -14.06 -1.62
N VAL A 288 -12.40 -14.12 -2.43
CA VAL A 288 -13.54 -15.03 -2.24
C VAL A 288 -13.09 -16.47 -2.51
N PRO A 289 -13.13 -17.39 -1.53
CA PRO A 289 -12.63 -18.75 -1.70
C PRO A 289 -13.42 -19.57 -2.73
N ILE A 290 -12.70 -20.31 -3.58
CA ILE A 290 -13.26 -21.26 -4.54
C ILE A 290 -13.20 -22.66 -3.95
N ARG A 291 -14.34 -23.12 -3.44
CA ARG A 291 -14.44 -24.45 -2.83
C ARG A 291 -14.78 -25.48 -3.91
N SER A 292 -13.77 -26.16 -4.45
CA SER A 292 -13.99 -27.30 -5.34
C SER A 292 -14.81 -28.38 -4.62
N LYS A 293 -15.94 -28.80 -5.18
CA LYS A 293 -16.69 -29.98 -4.69
C LYS A 293 -15.72 -31.14 -4.55
N ALA A 294 -15.46 -31.56 -3.30
CA ALA A 294 -14.56 -32.64 -2.99
C ALA A 294 -14.83 -33.83 -3.92
N LYS A 295 -13.77 -34.30 -4.61
CA LYS A 295 -13.82 -35.51 -5.44
C LYS A 295 -14.34 -36.66 -4.59
N SER A 296 -15.64 -36.90 -4.63
CA SER A 296 -16.25 -38.07 -4.03
C SER A 296 -15.66 -39.31 -4.71
N GLY A 297 -15.44 -40.32 -3.89
CA GLY A 297 -14.51 -41.40 -4.16
C GLY A 297 -14.71 -42.12 -5.50
N LYS A 298 -13.56 -42.54 -6.05
CA LYS A 298 -13.40 -43.61 -7.03
C LYS A 298 -14.59 -44.59 -7.05
N SER A 299 -15.36 -44.59 -8.13
CA SER A 299 -15.97 -45.80 -8.63
C SER A 299 -15.21 -46.25 -9.88
N LYS A 300 -14.60 -47.43 -9.78
CA LYS A 300 -14.04 -48.16 -10.93
C LYS A 300 -15.19 -48.75 -11.75
N ASN A 301 -14.90 -48.97 -13.04
CA ASN A 301 -15.64 -49.66 -14.11
C ASN A 301 -16.28 -48.65 -15.09
N GLY A 302 -16.07 -48.70 -16.40
CA GLY A 302 -15.29 -49.59 -17.27
C GLY A 302 -15.43 -49.11 -18.73
N GLU A 303 -14.36 -49.32 -19.50
CA GLU A 303 -14.26 -49.58 -20.96
C GLU A 303 -14.95 -48.71 -22.03
N GLY A 304 -14.11 -48.29 -23.01
CA GLY A 304 -14.44 -48.04 -24.43
C GLY A 304 -15.00 -46.64 -24.75
N GLU A 305 -14.70 -45.94 -25.84
CA GLU A 305 -13.86 -46.15 -27.02
C GLU A 305 -13.51 -44.76 -27.60
N SER A 306 -12.45 -44.73 -28.41
CA SER A 306 -11.98 -43.62 -29.25
C SER A 306 -12.98 -43.15 -30.33
N GLY A 307 -13.03 -41.86 -30.62
CA GLY A 307 -13.60 -41.33 -31.87
C GLY A 307 -13.58 -39.80 -31.95
N PRO A 308 -13.12 -39.17 -33.05
CA PRO A 308 -12.64 -37.79 -33.09
C PRO A 308 -13.73 -36.74 -33.38
N MET A 309 -13.36 -35.48 -33.13
CA MET A 309 -14.04 -34.28 -33.63
C MET A 309 -14.22 -34.32 -35.15
N SER A 310 -15.37 -33.85 -35.62
CA SER A 310 -15.58 -33.42 -36.99
C SER A 310 -16.24 -32.05 -37.01
N ASP A 311 -15.56 -31.13 -37.69
CA ASP A 311 -16.02 -29.83 -38.13
C ASP A 311 -17.31 -29.92 -38.98
N GLY A 312 -18.06 -28.82 -39.03
CA GLY A 312 -19.24 -28.68 -39.88
C GLY A 312 -19.76 -27.26 -39.89
N GLU A 313 -19.25 -26.51 -40.86
CA GLU A 313 -19.58 -25.13 -41.24
C GLU A 313 -21.06 -24.93 -41.64
N GLU A 314 -21.49 -23.68 -41.46
CA GLU A 314 -22.26 -22.84 -42.39
C GLU A 314 -23.78 -23.00 -42.65
N GLN A 315 -24.42 -21.82 -42.55
CA GLN A 315 -25.41 -21.22 -43.45
C GLN A 315 -26.89 -21.64 -43.38
N GLY A 316 -27.74 -20.59 -43.28
CA GLY A 316 -28.62 -20.26 -44.40
C GLY A 316 -30.12 -20.55 -44.25
N GLU A 317 -30.86 -19.49 -43.93
CA GLU A 317 -32.12 -19.06 -44.56
C GLU A 317 -33.33 -20.02 -44.74
N ARG A 318 -34.41 -19.64 -44.04
CA ARG A 318 -35.76 -19.28 -44.53
C ARG A 318 -36.67 -20.29 -45.28
N ASP A 319 -37.91 -20.27 -44.75
CA ASP A 319 -39.21 -20.16 -45.42
C ASP A 319 -40.11 -21.40 -45.66
N GLU A 320 -41.37 -21.17 -45.23
CA GLU A 320 -42.67 -21.61 -45.76
C GLU A 320 -43.06 -23.10 -45.59
N SER A 321 -44.02 -23.45 -44.72
CA SER A 321 -45.48 -23.17 -44.61
C SER A 321 -46.36 -24.28 -45.19
N ASP A 322 -47.57 -24.35 -44.63
CA ASP A 322 -48.76 -25.14 -44.97
C ASP A 322 -48.71 -26.63 -44.53
N ASP A 323 -49.70 -27.22 -43.85
CA ASP A 323 -51.14 -26.95 -43.91
C ASP A 323 -51.93 -27.77 -42.85
N GLN A 324 -53.01 -27.15 -42.39
CA GLN A 324 -54.35 -27.66 -42.02
C GLN A 324 -54.66 -28.65 -40.87
N GLY A 325 -55.59 -28.18 -40.03
CA GLY A 325 -56.76 -28.94 -39.52
C GLY A 325 -57.05 -28.75 -38.02
N ASP A 326 -57.85 -27.73 -37.64
CA ASP A 326 -59.26 -27.83 -37.15
C ASP A 326 -59.43 -28.62 -35.82
N ASP A 327 -60.16 -28.22 -34.77
CA ASP A 327 -61.20 -27.20 -34.59
C ASP A 327 -61.60 -27.17 -33.08
N SER A 328 -62.38 -26.15 -32.65
CA SER A 328 -63.32 -26.13 -31.49
C SER A 328 -62.91 -25.54 -30.11
N GLU A 329 -63.27 -24.26 -29.92
CA GLU A 329 -64.19 -23.64 -28.93
C GLU A 329 -64.12 -23.86 -27.38
N GLY A 330 -64.25 -22.73 -26.64
CA GLY A 330 -65.01 -22.60 -25.37
C GLY A 330 -64.17 -22.32 -24.10
N ASP A 331 -63.80 -21.08 -23.75
CA ASP A 331 -64.55 -19.98 -23.07
C ASP A 331 -64.70 -20.11 -21.52
N GLN A 332 -64.15 -19.09 -20.81
CA GLN A 332 -64.58 -18.39 -19.56
C GLN A 332 -64.96 -19.20 -18.29
N SER A 333 -64.82 -18.77 -17.04
CA SER A 333 -64.45 -17.54 -16.29
C SER A 333 -64.62 -17.92 -14.79
N ASP A 334 -63.74 -17.52 -13.88
CA ASP A 334 -63.89 -16.42 -12.90
C ASP A 334 -64.72 -16.72 -11.62
N ASP A 335 -64.25 -16.09 -10.53
CA ASP A 335 -64.98 -15.59 -9.34
C ASP A 335 -65.47 -16.59 -8.27
N GLU A 336 -65.53 -16.32 -6.97
CA GLU A 336 -65.23 -15.18 -6.06
C GLU A 336 -65.49 -15.67 -4.60
N GLU A 337 -64.93 -14.96 -3.61
CA GLU A 337 -65.49 -14.67 -2.26
C GLU A 337 -65.76 -15.84 -1.24
N GLU A 338 -65.76 -15.69 0.09
CA GLU A 338 -65.53 -14.65 1.09
C GLU A 338 -65.40 -15.34 2.47
N ASP A 339 -64.57 -14.76 3.34
CA ASP A 339 -64.68 -14.51 4.80
C ASP A 339 -65.18 -15.55 5.85
N ASP A 340 -64.28 -15.78 6.81
CA ASP A 340 -64.36 -15.63 8.28
C ASP A 340 -65.59 -16.11 9.08
N ASP A 341 -65.36 -16.89 10.15
CA ASP A 341 -65.64 -16.41 11.53
C ASP A 341 -65.09 -17.35 12.64
N GLU A 342 -64.94 -16.72 13.81
CA GLU A 342 -64.20 -16.97 15.07
C GLU A 342 -64.50 -18.22 15.95
N GLY A 343 -63.65 -18.45 16.97
CA GLY A 343 -64.05 -19.17 18.20
C GLY A 343 -62.97 -19.71 19.17
N GLU A 344 -62.37 -18.82 19.96
CA GLU A 344 -61.91 -18.86 21.39
C GLU A 344 -61.41 -20.15 22.13
N ASP A 345 -60.19 -20.01 22.67
CA ASP A 345 -59.67 -20.15 24.07
C ASP A 345 -59.88 -21.38 24.98
N SER A 346 -58.76 -21.88 25.53
CA SER A 346 -58.61 -22.22 26.97
C SER A 346 -57.13 -22.34 27.40
N GLU A 347 -56.82 -21.77 28.57
CA GLU A 347 -55.52 -21.66 29.26
C GLU A 347 -55.06 -22.95 29.98
N SER A 348 -53.74 -23.17 30.12
CA SER A 348 -53.07 -23.53 31.40
C SER A 348 -51.54 -23.77 31.26
N ASP A 349 -50.79 -22.86 31.88
CA ASP A 349 -49.56 -22.90 32.70
C ASP A 349 -48.62 -24.13 32.82
N GLU A 350 -47.32 -23.75 32.89
CA GLU A 350 -46.17 -24.25 33.69
C GLU A 350 -45.13 -25.25 33.08
N ASP A 351 -43.97 -24.66 32.75
CA ASP A 351 -42.59 -24.94 33.23
C ASP A 351 -41.61 -25.93 32.55
N ASP A 352 -40.40 -25.36 32.38
CA ASP A 352 -39.02 -25.90 32.39
C ASP A 352 -38.47 -26.77 31.25
N ASP A 353 -37.58 -26.17 30.43
CA ASP A 353 -36.11 -26.41 30.43
C ASP A 353 -35.50 -25.99 29.05
N GLU A 354 -35.12 -24.72 28.92
CA GLU A 354 -34.22 -24.29 27.84
C GLU A 354 -32.78 -24.70 28.16
N LYS A 355 -32.30 -25.73 27.47
CA LYS A 355 -30.86 -25.91 27.23
C LYS A 355 -30.54 -25.45 25.82
N GLU A 356 -29.97 -24.25 25.75
CA GLU A 356 -29.21 -23.77 24.60
C GLU A 356 -28.19 -24.83 24.18
N SER A 357 -28.33 -25.34 22.96
CA SER A 357 -27.28 -26.05 22.25
C SER A 357 -26.72 -25.15 21.15
N GLU A 358 -26.01 -24.10 21.54
CA GLU A 358 -25.08 -23.43 20.65
C GLU A 358 -23.84 -24.33 20.48
N GLY A 359 -23.66 -24.90 19.29
CA GLY A 359 -22.43 -25.66 19.01
C GLY A 359 -22.49 -26.69 17.89
N ALA A 360 -23.60 -26.83 17.15
CA ALA A 360 -23.72 -27.88 16.12
C ALA A 360 -23.97 -27.38 14.68
N ASN A 361 -24.09 -26.07 14.42
CA ASN A 361 -24.40 -25.55 13.08
C ASN A 361 -23.22 -25.01 12.27
N ASP A 362 -22.05 -24.76 12.87
CA ASP A 362 -20.91 -24.16 12.14
C ASP A 362 -20.21 -25.11 11.16
N ASP A 363 -20.30 -26.43 11.37
CA ASP A 363 -19.61 -27.41 10.51
C ASP A 363 -20.36 -27.70 9.19
N ALA A 364 -21.63 -27.25 9.06
CA ALA A 364 -22.43 -27.46 7.85
C ALA A 364 -22.17 -26.40 6.76
N GLU A 365 -21.76 -25.18 7.14
CA GLU A 365 -21.40 -24.09 6.20
C GLU A 365 -20.06 -24.31 5.47
N GLU A 366 -19.28 -25.34 5.83
CA GLU A 366 -17.97 -25.60 5.20
C GLU A 366 -18.06 -26.17 3.77
N SER A 367 -19.23 -26.60 3.30
CA SER A 367 -19.36 -27.36 2.04
C SER A 367 -19.99 -26.63 0.85
N GLN A 368 -20.51 -25.41 1.02
CA GLN A 368 -21.25 -24.71 -0.02
C GLN A 368 -20.33 -23.86 -0.92
N ASP A 369 -20.61 -23.81 -2.22
CA ASP A 369 -19.84 -23.06 -3.21
C ASP A 369 -20.34 -21.61 -3.27
N LEU A 370 -19.46 -20.66 -2.94
CA LEU A 370 -19.78 -19.23 -2.85
C LEU A 370 -20.12 -18.61 -4.21
N PHE A 371 -19.71 -19.25 -5.31
CA PHE A 371 -20.01 -18.80 -6.68
C PHE A 371 -21.28 -19.43 -7.24
N GLU A 372 -22.06 -20.17 -6.44
CA GLU A 372 -23.39 -20.62 -6.84
C GLU A 372 -24.29 -19.40 -7.16
N PRO A 373 -24.99 -19.40 -8.31
CA PRO A 373 -25.81 -18.25 -8.73
C PRO A 373 -26.79 -17.82 -7.64
N GLY A 374 -26.71 -16.55 -7.24
CA GLY A 374 -27.62 -15.94 -6.27
C GLY A 374 -27.28 -16.20 -4.79
N TYR A 375 -26.38 -17.13 -4.45
CA TYR A 375 -26.05 -17.43 -3.05
C TYR A 375 -25.32 -16.25 -2.39
N PHE A 376 -24.17 -15.84 -2.92
CA PHE A 376 -23.42 -14.71 -2.36
C PHE A 376 -24.25 -13.42 -2.36
N HIS A 377 -25.01 -13.21 -3.44
CA HIS A 377 -25.96 -12.11 -3.55
C HIS A 377 -27.01 -12.12 -2.42
N SER A 378 -27.54 -13.28 -2.04
CA SER A 378 -28.49 -13.38 -0.93
C SER A 378 -27.88 -12.96 0.42
N LEU A 379 -26.59 -13.21 0.63
CA LEU A 379 -25.86 -12.76 1.82
C LEU A 379 -25.70 -11.23 1.82
N VAL A 380 -25.39 -10.66 0.66
CA VAL A 380 -25.28 -9.19 0.49
C VAL A 380 -26.63 -8.53 0.77
N LEU A 381 -27.71 -9.05 0.17
CA LEU A 381 -29.07 -8.54 0.40
C LEU A 381 -29.50 -8.66 1.85
N LYS A 382 -29.13 -9.74 2.54
CA LYS A 382 -29.43 -9.91 3.96
C LYS A 382 -28.85 -8.77 4.80
N VAL A 383 -27.57 -8.42 4.59
CA VAL A 383 -26.93 -7.31 5.31
C VAL A 383 -27.62 -5.97 5.02
N LEU A 384 -27.98 -5.71 3.76
CA LEU A 384 -28.69 -4.49 3.37
C LEU A 384 -30.11 -4.43 3.94
N ASP A 385 -30.84 -5.54 3.90
CA ASP A 385 -32.20 -5.65 4.43
C ASP A 385 -32.22 -5.49 5.96
N ASP A 386 -31.28 -6.13 6.66
CA ASP A 386 -31.10 -5.98 8.10
C ASP A 386 -30.83 -4.50 8.48
N PHE A 387 -29.99 -3.79 7.73
CA PHE A 387 -29.75 -2.36 7.93
C PHE A 387 -30.99 -1.50 7.64
N VAL A 388 -31.70 -1.77 6.53
CA VAL A 388 -32.88 -1.00 6.14
C VAL A 388 -34.05 -1.18 7.11
N ASN A 389 -34.19 -2.37 7.71
CA ASN A 389 -35.28 -2.66 8.64
C ASN A 389 -34.92 -2.26 10.08
N ASN A 390 -33.72 -2.62 10.55
CA ASN A 390 -33.34 -2.46 11.96
C ASN A 390 -32.48 -1.21 12.23
N GLY A 391 -31.81 -0.66 11.21
CA GLY A 391 -30.87 0.45 11.36
C GLY A 391 -29.59 0.06 12.10
N LEU A 392 -28.89 1.06 12.65
CA LEU A 392 -27.72 0.84 13.50
C LEU A 392 -28.14 0.56 14.93
N SER A 393 -27.44 -0.37 15.59
CA SER A 393 -27.69 -0.73 16.98
C SER A 393 -27.38 0.42 17.96
N ASP A 394 -26.32 1.21 17.70
CA ASP A 394 -26.00 2.42 18.45
C ASP A 394 -26.53 3.66 17.69
N PRO A 395 -27.49 4.41 18.27
CA PRO A 395 -28.09 5.58 17.62
C PRO A 395 -27.11 6.74 17.42
N THR A 396 -25.98 6.75 18.13
CA THR A 396 -24.95 7.80 18.02
C THR A 396 -23.88 7.47 16.99
N GLU A 397 -23.83 6.24 16.48
CA GLU A 397 -22.77 5.77 15.58
C GLU A 397 -22.76 6.55 14.25
N MET A 398 -23.94 6.84 13.68
CA MET A 398 -24.03 7.63 12.46
C MET A 398 -23.44 9.03 12.64
N SER A 399 -23.69 9.69 13.78
CA SER A 399 -23.10 11.00 14.07
C SER A 399 -21.57 10.93 14.16
N ARG A 400 -21.02 9.84 14.72
CA ARG A 400 -19.56 9.63 14.76
C ARG A 400 -18.98 9.40 13.37
N ILE A 401 -19.67 8.64 12.51
CA ILE A 401 -19.27 8.41 11.11
C ILE A 401 -19.30 9.72 10.32
N ILE A 402 -20.31 10.57 10.51
CA ILE A 402 -20.38 11.90 9.86
C ILE A 402 -19.20 12.78 10.30
N ALA A 403 -18.91 12.81 11.61
CA ALA A 403 -17.74 13.51 12.13
C ALA A 403 -16.44 12.95 11.52
N ARG A 404 -16.28 11.63 11.45
CA ARG A 404 -15.13 10.98 10.80
C ARG A 404 -15.02 11.34 9.32
N HIS A 405 -16.13 11.38 8.58
CA HIS A 405 -16.15 11.79 7.18
C HIS A 405 -15.62 13.24 7.02
N ARG A 406 -16.03 14.15 7.90
CA ARG A 406 -15.47 15.52 7.95
C ARG A 406 -13.95 15.49 8.19
N THR A 407 -13.49 14.72 9.16
CA THR A 407 -12.07 14.58 9.49
C THR A 407 -11.26 14.00 8.32
N LYS A 408 -11.80 13.01 7.59
CA LYS A 408 -11.17 12.40 6.41
C LYS A 408 -11.05 13.37 5.22
N ILE A 409 -11.97 14.33 5.09
CA ILE A 409 -11.80 15.43 4.12
C ILE A 409 -10.62 16.33 4.52
N TYR A 410 -10.48 16.68 5.81
CA TYR A 410 -9.32 17.44 6.27
C TYR A 410 -8.00 16.66 6.08
N GLU A 411 -8.00 15.35 6.32
CA GLU A 411 -6.85 14.47 6.06
C GLU A 411 -6.43 14.52 4.59
N SER A 412 -7.38 14.36 3.66
CA SER A 412 -7.09 14.46 2.22
C SER A 412 -6.51 15.82 1.82
N ILE A 413 -6.99 16.92 2.40
CA ILE A 413 -6.46 18.27 2.15
C ILE A 413 -5.03 18.45 2.72
N GLU A 414 -4.70 17.81 3.85
CA GLU A 414 -3.36 17.89 4.46
C GLU A 414 -2.34 16.99 3.74
N ASP A 415 -2.76 15.79 3.33
CA ASP A 415 -1.89 14.77 2.74
C ASP A 415 -1.45 15.13 1.32
N ASP A 416 -2.36 15.65 0.48
CA ASP A 416 -2.04 16.22 -0.83
C ASP A 416 -3.03 17.35 -1.18
N PRO A 417 -2.71 18.61 -0.81
CA PRO A 417 -3.61 19.73 -1.05
C PRO A 417 -3.85 20.00 -2.54
N HIS A 418 -2.87 19.71 -3.40
CA HIS A 418 -2.96 19.97 -4.85
C HIS A 418 -3.90 18.98 -5.52
N GLU A 419 -3.74 17.68 -5.19
CA GLU A 419 -4.62 16.64 -5.70
C GLU A 419 -6.02 16.77 -5.12
N ALA A 420 -6.17 17.03 -3.81
CA ALA A 420 -7.47 17.25 -3.18
C ALA A 420 -8.24 18.39 -3.88
N ALA A 421 -7.59 19.54 -4.09
CA ALA A 421 -8.22 20.67 -4.80
C ALA A 421 -8.62 20.30 -6.23
N THR A 422 -7.76 19.59 -6.96
CA THR A 422 -8.03 19.16 -8.35
C THR A 422 -9.19 18.17 -8.39
N SER A 423 -9.19 17.16 -7.52
CA SER A 423 -10.25 16.16 -7.36
C SER A 423 -11.61 16.77 -7.00
N TYR A 424 -11.65 17.85 -6.21
CA TYR A 424 -12.89 18.60 -5.94
C TYR A 424 -13.41 19.37 -7.17
N LEU A 425 -12.51 19.87 -8.01
CA LEU A 425 -12.83 20.71 -9.16
C LEU A 425 -13.16 19.91 -10.42
N VAL A 426 -12.52 18.77 -10.66
CA VAL A 426 -12.71 17.96 -11.89
C VAL A 426 -14.18 17.61 -12.15
N PRO A 427 -14.96 17.10 -11.18
CA PRO A 427 -16.34 16.74 -11.48
C PRO A 427 -17.24 17.98 -11.64
N ASP A 428 -16.88 19.13 -11.05
CA ASP A 428 -17.56 20.41 -11.34
C ASP A 428 -17.24 20.89 -12.77
N ILE A 429 -16.00 20.74 -13.22
CA ILE A 429 -15.57 21.08 -14.59
C ILE A 429 -16.31 20.19 -15.60
N LEU A 430 -16.43 18.89 -15.33
CA LEU A 430 -17.21 17.97 -16.15
C LEU A 430 -18.70 18.33 -16.16
N ALA A 431 -19.32 18.51 -14.99
CA ALA A 431 -20.73 18.91 -14.89
C ALA A 431 -20.98 20.24 -15.63
N HIS A 432 -20.07 21.20 -15.47
CA HIS A 432 -20.11 22.47 -16.17
C HIS A 432 -20.05 22.29 -17.70
N ALA A 433 -19.12 21.48 -18.21
CA ALA A 433 -18.97 21.25 -19.65
C ALA A 433 -20.25 20.71 -20.31
N TYR A 434 -21.01 19.85 -19.62
CA TYR A 434 -22.24 19.24 -20.15
C TYR A 434 -23.51 20.05 -19.83
N LEU A 435 -23.55 20.80 -18.72
CA LEU A 435 -24.77 21.48 -18.24
C LEU A 435 -24.78 23.00 -18.45
N GLU A 436 -23.68 23.65 -18.86
CA GLU A 436 -23.59 25.12 -19.03
C GLU A 436 -24.72 25.69 -19.93
N LYS A 437 -25.19 24.92 -20.91
CA LYS A 437 -26.25 25.36 -21.84
C LYS A 437 -27.67 25.13 -21.30
N ASP A 438 -27.84 24.30 -20.28
CA ASP A 438 -29.12 24.09 -19.62
C ASP A 438 -29.40 25.25 -18.65
N LYS A 439 -30.22 26.21 -19.10
CA LYS A 439 -30.62 27.38 -18.31
C LYS A 439 -31.44 27.03 -17.06
N THR A 440 -31.91 25.78 -16.93
CA THR A 440 -32.67 25.34 -15.77
C THR A 440 -31.77 24.86 -14.62
N LYS A 441 -30.51 24.51 -14.92
CA LYS A 441 -29.51 23.97 -13.96
C LYS A 441 -28.10 24.48 -14.28
N PRO A 442 -27.78 25.76 -14.04
CA PRO A 442 -26.45 26.28 -14.32
C PRO A 442 -25.43 25.63 -13.37
N ALA A 443 -24.64 24.68 -13.89
CA ALA A 443 -23.49 24.14 -13.18
C ALA A 443 -22.40 25.21 -13.08
N SER A 444 -21.80 25.36 -11.90
CA SER A 444 -20.69 26.28 -11.66
C SER A 444 -19.46 25.52 -11.17
N ILE A 445 -18.28 26.09 -11.44
CA ILE A 445 -17.02 25.53 -10.95
C ILE A 445 -16.82 25.98 -9.50
N GLY A 446 -16.58 25.02 -8.60
CA GLY A 446 -16.33 25.27 -7.18
C GLY A 446 -17.55 25.09 -6.27
N THR A 447 -18.64 24.46 -6.74
CA THR A 447 -19.83 24.17 -5.93
C THR A 447 -19.55 23.29 -4.72
N ARG A 448 -18.52 22.44 -4.81
CA ARG A 448 -18.06 21.61 -3.69
C ARG A 448 -17.41 22.41 -2.54
N SER A 449 -17.25 23.73 -2.65
CA SER A 449 -16.88 24.59 -1.52
C SER A 449 -17.87 24.49 -0.34
N ASN A 450 -19.14 24.14 -0.63
CA ASN A 450 -20.20 24.01 0.38
C ASN A 450 -20.26 22.62 1.02
N ILE A 451 -19.26 21.76 0.79
CA ILE A 451 -19.23 20.38 1.30
C ILE A 451 -19.47 20.30 2.81
N PHE A 452 -18.87 21.19 3.59
CA PHE A 452 -19.07 21.20 5.04
C PHE A 452 -20.46 21.66 5.46
N SER A 453 -21.11 22.54 4.70
CA SER A 453 -22.51 22.88 4.94
C SER A 453 -23.45 21.70 4.65
N ILE A 454 -23.12 20.87 3.65
CA ILE A 454 -23.85 19.62 3.40
C ILE A 454 -23.64 18.64 4.56
N ILE A 455 -22.41 18.52 5.07
CA ILE A 455 -22.11 17.67 6.23
C ILE A 455 -22.84 18.15 7.49
N ASP A 456 -22.85 19.46 7.75
CA ASP A 456 -23.64 20.06 8.84
C ASP A 456 -25.14 19.73 8.68
N GLU A 457 -25.66 19.69 7.44
CA GLU A 457 -27.03 19.24 7.17
C GLU A 457 -27.20 17.75 7.49
N MET A 458 -26.26 16.89 7.09
CA MET A 458 -26.29 15.45 7.33
C MET A 458 -26.34 15.11 8.83
N GLU A 459 -25.67 15.90 9.68
CA GLU A 459 -25.71 15.74 11.15
C GLU A 459 -27.12 15.92 11.74
N THR A 460 -28.01 16.62 11.03
CA THR A 460 -29.41 16.86 11.48
C THR A 460 -30.39 15.79 11.00
N MET A 461 -29.96 14.88 10.11
CA MET A 461 -30.83 13.88 9.50
C MET A 461 -31.23 12.79 10.50
N GLN A 462 -32.50 12.42 10.48
CA GLN A 462 -33.03 11.34 11.33
C GLN A 462 -32.57 9.96 10.84
N PRO A 463 -32.50 8.93 11.70
CA PRO A 463 -32.12 7.57 11.29
C PRO A 463 -32.92 7.02 10.10
N GLN A 464 -34.20 7.41 9.98
CA GLN A 464 -35.05 7.04 8.84
C GLN A 464 -34.46 7.47 7.48
N PHE A 465 -33.84 8.65 7.40
CA PHE A 465 -33.24 9.15 6.16
C PHE A 465 -32.19 8.19 5.60
N TRP A 466 -31.31 7.67 6.45
CA TRP A 466 -30.25 6.74 6.05
C TRP A 466 -30.80 5.39 5.59
N ARG A 467 -31.87 4.92 6.26
CA ARG A 467 -32.59 3.70 5.86
C ARG A 467 -33.27 3.87 4.51
N ASP A 468 -33.93 5.00 4.29
CA ASP A 468 -34.56 5.33 3.01
C ASP A 468 -33.53 5.50 1.90
N LEU A 469 -32.35 6.07 2.21
CA LEU A 469 -31.25 6.22 1.26
C LEU A 469 -30.72 4.85 0.80
N ALA A 470 -30.41 3.94 1.75
CA ALA A 470 -29.97 2.58 1.43
C ALA A 470 -31.04 1.80 0.66
N ARG A 471 -32.32 1.95 1.05
CA ARG A 471 -33.45 1.35 0.36
C ARG A 471 -33.53 1.81 -1.11
N THR A 472 -33.47 3.12 -1.32
CA THR A 472 -33.62 3.76 -2.63
C THR A 472 -32.47 3.45 -3.58
N TRP A 473 -31.23 3.34 -3.08
CA TRP A 473 -30.05 3.26 -3.94
C TRP A 473 -29.38 1.88 -3.98
N LEU A 474 -29.59 1.03 -2.98
CA LEU A 474 -28.88 -0.27 -2.87
C LEU A 474 -29.82 -1.47 -2.85
N LEU A 475 -30.96 -1.39 -2.14
CA LEU A 475 -31.83 -2.55 -1.89
C LEU A 475 -32.94 -2.74 -2.94
N GLU A 476 -33.67 -1.68 -3.27
CA GLU A 476 -34.79 -1.75 -4.22
C GLU A 476 -34.39 -1.75 -5.70
N PRO A 477 -33.37 -0.97 -6.14
CA PRO A 477 -32.98 -0.94 -7.54
C PRO A 477 -32.45 -2.28 -8.06
N SER A 478 -32.54 -2.47 -9.37
CA SER A 478 -31.83 -3.56 -10.05
C SER A 478 -30.32 -3.37 -9.88
N MET A 479 -29.60 -4.49 -9.74
CA MET A 479 -28.14 -4.50 -9.61
C MET A 479 -27.48 -5.45 -10.62
N VAL A 480 -26.23 -5.17 -10.96
CA VAL A 480 -25.38 -6.08 -11.74
C VAL A 480 -24.42 -6.81 -10.82
N GLU A 481 -24.12 -8.07 -11.14
CA GLU A 481 -23.10 -8.88 -10.47
C GLU A 481 -22.11 -9.38 -11.51
N VAL A 482 -20.82 -9.28 -11.20
CA VAL A 482 -19.74 -9.91 -11.96
C VAL A 482 -18.95 -10.81 -11.05
N GLN A 483 -18.91 -12.09 -11.39
CA GLN A 483 -18.16 -13.12 -10.67
C GLN A 483 -16.85 -13.42 -11.40
N MET A 484 -15.71 -13.13 -10.77
CA MET A 484 -14.38 -13.35 -11.31
C MET A 484 -13.82 -14.69 -10.83
N ILE A 485 -13.61 -15.61 -11.77
CA ILE A 485 -13.09 -16.95 -11.48
C ILE A 485 -11.71 -17.14 -12.13
N PRO A 486 -10.63 -17.39 -11.37
CA PRO A 486 -9.31 -17.68 -11.90
C PRO A 486 -9.31 -18.92 -12.81
N ASN A 487 -8.43 -18.92 -13.81
CA ASN A 487 -8.22 -20.03 -14.72
C ASN A 487 -6.75 -20.13 -15.19
N SER A 488 -6.07 -21.19 -14.79
CA SER A 488 -4.66 -21.46 -15.09
C SER A 488 -4.38 -21.82 -16.55
N GLN A 489 -5.39 -22.22 -17.33
CA GLN A 489 -5.22 -22.50 -18.75
C GLN A 489 -5.31 -21.23 -19.61
N LEU A 490 -6.02 -20.20 -19.15
CA LEU A 490 -6.27 -19.01 -19.97
C LEU A 490 -4.97 -18.28 -20.32
N GLY A 491 -4.00 -18.21 -19.40
CA GLY A 491 -2.68 -17.65 -19.70
C GLY A 491 -1.93 -18.40 -20.81
N LYS A 492 -2.11 -19.72 -20.94
CA LYS A 492 -1.55 -20.50 -22.05
C LYS A 492 -2.25 -20.22 -23.36
N VAL A 493 -3.57 -20.06 -23.33
CA VAL A 493 -4.38 -19.70 -24.51
C VAL A 493 -3.97 -18.33 -25.02
N ILE A 494 -3.89 -17.32 -24.13
CA ILE A 494 -3.43 -15.96 -24.49
C ILE A 494 -2.04 -16.02 -25.13
N LYS A 495 -1.08 -16.73 -24.49
CA LYS A 495 0.27 -16.90 -25.04
C LYS A 495 0.27 -17.59 -26.41
N ALA A 496 -0.57 -18.61 -26.60
CA ALA A 496 -0.69 -19.31 -27.87
C ALA A 496 -1.29 -18.41 -28.96
N THR A 497 -2.31 -17.62 -28.63
CA THR A 497 -2.92 -16.63 -29.53
C THR A 497 -1.90 -15.57 -29.93
N VAL A 498 -1.17 -14.98 -28.98
CA VAL A 498 -0.10 -14.00 -29.29
C VAL A 498 0.98 -14.62 -30.18
N SER A 499 1.37 -15.88 -29.89
CA SER A 499 2.36 -16.59 -30.70
C SER A 499 1.85 -16.90 -32.11
N GLN A 500 0.55 -17.17 -32.27
CA GLN A 500 -0.06 -17.40 -33.57
C GLN A 500 -0.17 -16.10 -34.36
N ASN A 501 -0.66 -15.02 -33.75
CA ASN A 501 -0.71 -13.70 -34.35
C ASN A 501 0.66 -13.25 -34.85
N HIS A 502 1.72 -13.49 -34.07
CA HIS A 502 3.09 -13.22 -34.47
C HIS A 502 3.50 -14.01 -35.74
N LYS A 503 3.17 -15.30 -35.83
CA LYS A 503 3.44 -16.11 -37.02
C LYS A 503 2.68 -15.59 -38.23
N ASP A 504 1.41 -15.26 -38.06
CA ASP A 504 0.54 -14.75 -39.12
C ASP A 504 1.06 -13.38 -39.63
N LEU A 505 1.58 -12.54 -38.74
CA LEU A 505 2.27 -11.29 -39.10
C LEU A 505 3.58 -11.55 -39.86
N VAL A 506 4.44 -12.45 -39.36
CA VAL A 506 5.69 -12.81 -40.05
C VAL A 506 5.41 -13.35 -41.45
N GLU A 507 4.38 -14.17 -41.61
CA GLU A 507 3.96 -14.72 -42.90
C GLU A 507 3.38 -13.64 -43.84
N SER A 508 2.51 -12.77 -43.33
CA SER A 508 1.87 -11.72 -44.12
C SER A 508 2.84 -10.63 -44.60
N PHE A 509 3.81 -10.23 -43.78
CA PHE A 509 4.82 -9.23 -44.17
C PHE A 509 5.94 -9.82 -45.02
N GLY A 510 6.33 -11.08 -44.77
CA GLY A 510 7.51 -11.70 -45.39
C GLY A 510 8.82 -10.99 -45.05
N VAL A 511 9.95 -11.54 -45.53
CA VAL A 511 11.29 -11.04 -45.16
C VAL A 511 11.52 -9.58 -45.56
N GLU A 512 11.10 -9.19 -46.77
CA GLU A 512 11.27 -7.80 -47.24
C GLU A 512 10.34 -6.82 -46.52
N GLY A 513 9.11 -7.23 -46.18
CA GLY A 513 8.17 -6.38 -45.43
C GLY A 513 8.64 -6.15 -44.00
N LEU A 514 9.11 -7.20 -43.33
CA LEU A 514 9.69 -7.11 -41.99
C LEU A 514 10.94 -6.22 -41.96
N ALA A 515 11.85 -6.35 -42.94
CA ALA A 515 13.00 -5.47 -43.03
C ALA A 515 12.61 -3.99 -43.16
N LYS A 516 11.55 -3.69 -43.92
CA LYS A 516 11.00 -2.32 -44.04
C LYS A 516 10.40 -1.83 -42.72
N GLN A 517 9.66 -2.68 -42.01
CA GLN A 517 9.13 -2.33 -40.69
C GLN A 517 10.25 -1.98 -39.70
N GLY A 518 11.33 -2.77 -39.67
CA GLY A 518 12.50 -2.47 -38.84
C GLY A 518 13.14 -1.11 -39.15
N VAL A 519 13.19 -0.71 -40.43
CA VAL A 519 13.68 0.61 -40.83
C VAL A 519 12.73 1.72 -40.37
N ILE A 520 11.41 1.57 -40.58
CA ILE A 520 10.41 2.55 -40.14
C ILE A 520 10.50 2.81 -38.64
N VAL A 521 10.58 1.73 -37.84
CA VAL A 521 10.71 1.84 -36.38
C VAL A 521 12.01 2.54 -35.99
N THR A 522 13.13 2.18 -36.62
CA THR A 522 14.42 2.82 -36.33
C THR A 522 14.41 4.30 -36.66
N GLU A 523 13.84 4.69 -37.81
CA GLU A 523 13.71 6.08 -38.23
C GLU A 523 12.76 6.87 -37.31
N ALA A 524 11.65 6.27 -36.89
CA ALA A 524 10.71 6.89 -35.97
C ALA A 524 11.32 7.10 -34.57
N VAL A 525 12.02 6.10 -34.04
CA VAL A 525 12.76 6.22 -32.76
C VAL A 525 13.79 7.34 -32.84
N GLU A 526 14.50 7.46 -33.96
CA GLU A 526 15.48 8.54 -34.15
C GLU A 526 14.80 9.92 -34.27
N ALA A 527 13.70 10.03 -35.01
CA ALA A 527 12.96 11.26 -35.20
C ALA A 527 12.34 11.78 -33.89
N ASN A 528 11.87 10.87 -33.03
CA ASN A 528 11.26 11.19 -31.74
C ASN A 528 12.28 11.46 -30.62
N LYS A 529 13.59 11.34 -30.86
CA LYS A 529 14.57 11.76 -29.85
C LYS A 529 14.41 13.26 -29.59
N VAL A 530 13.98 13.58 -28.37
CA VAL A 530 13.82 14.96 -27.90
C VAL A 530 15.20 15.62 -27.81
N ASN A 531 15.59 16.28 -28.89
CA ASN A 531 16.74 17.18 -28.90
C ASN A 531 16.23 18.60 -28.68
N MET A 532 16.10 19.01 -27.42
CA MET A 532 15.78 20.41 -27.12
C MET A 532 16.82 21.30 -27.77
N THR A 533 16.38 22.25 -28.61
CA THR A 533 17.34 23.09 -29.31
C THR A 533 18.06 23.99 -28.29
N PRO A 534 19.33 24.36 -28.53
CA PRO A 534 20.04 25.29 -27.65
C PRO A 534 19.28 26.59 -27.40
N GLU A 535 18.44 27.03 -28.35
CA GLU A 535 17.57 28.19 -28.18
C GLU A 535 16.49 27.95 -27.12
N ILE A 536 15.85 26.78 -27.08
CA ILE A 536 14.85 26.43 -26.05
C ILE A 536 15.53 26.31 -24.68
N ILE A 537 16.67 25.62 -24.61
CA ILE A 537 17.45 25.48 -23.37
C ILE A 537 17.86 26.87 -22.85
N ALA A 538 18.29 27.78 -23.72
CA ALA A 538 18.65 29.15 -23.34
C ALA A 538 17.46 29.99 -22.82
N THR A 539 16.22 29.58 -23.11
CA THR A 539 15.00 30.23 -22.57
C THR A 539 14.52 29.61 -21.26
N MET A 540 15.07 28.47 -20.84
CA MET A 540 14.69 27.84 -19.58
C MET A 540 15.12 28.72 -18.39
N PRO A 541 14.27 28.84 -17.35
CA PRO A 541 14.66 29.56 -16.15
C PRO A 541 15.83 28.84 -15.46
N PRO A 542 16.74 29.58 -14.80
CA PRO A 542 17.79 28.96 -14.02
C PRO A 542 17.20 28.12 -12.88
N ILE A 543 17.88 27.03 -12.52
CA ILE A 543 17.50 26.19 -11.40
C ILE A 543 17.55 27.04 -10.13
N SER A 544 16.40 27.13 -9.44
CA SER A 544 16.29 27.87 -8.20
C SER A 544 17.15 27.22 -7.11
N ASP A 545 17.77 28.06 -6.28
CA ASP A 545 18.40 27.59 -5.04
C ASP A 545 17.32 27.02 -4.10
N THR A 546 17.41 25.72 -3.80
CA THR A 546 16.45 24.99 -2.94
C THR A 546 16.33 25.58 -1.53
N SER A 547 17.32 26.35 -1.07
CA SER A 547 17.27 27.09 0.20
C SER A 547 16.41 28.34 0.16
N GLN A 548 16.07 28.84 -1.03
CA GLN A 548 15.28 30.05 -1.26
C GLN A 548 13.81 29.77 -1.65
N VAL A 549 13.45 28.49 -1.82
CA VAL A 549 12.09 28.09 -2.19
C VAL A 549 11.16 28.26 -0.98
N PRO A 550 9.93 28.80 -1.16
CA PRO A 550 8.94 28.88 -0.09
C PRO A 550 8.75 27.52 0.58
N THR A 551 8.74 27.49 1.92
CA THR A 551 8.48 26.27 2.68
C THR A 551 7.27 26.49 3.57
N ILE A 552 6.55 25.40 3.86
CA ILE A 552 5.53 25.46 4.92
C ILE A 552 6.24 25.87 6.22
N PRO A 553 5.67 26.79 7.01
CA PRO A 553 6.28 27.21 8.26
C PRO A 553 6.52 25.99 9.16
N ILE A 554 7.75 25.85 9.64
CA ILE A 554 8.17 24.74 10.47
C ILE A 554 9.16 25.19 11.53
N GLU A 555 8.90 24.81 12.77
CA GLU A 555 9.81 24.96 13.89
C GLU A 555 10.06 23.61 14.53
N SER A 556 11.31 23.34 14.96
CA SER A 556 11.65 22.10 15.63
C SER A 556 12.48 22.37 16.88
N SER A 557 12.15 21.68 17.96
CA SER A 557 12.87 21.72 19.22
C SER A 557 12.97 20.33 19.85
N TYR A 558 13.88 20.20 20.82
CA TYR A 558 14.12 18.95 21.53
C TYR A 558 14.00 19.16 23.03
N VAL A 559 13.30 18.25 23.69
CA VAL A 559 13.17 18.21 25.14
C VAL A 559 13.70 16.88 25.65
N VAL A 560 14.66 16.93 26.57
CA VAL A 560 15.13 15.74 27.29
C VAL A 560 14.23 15.56 28.52
N THR A 561 13.61 14.40 28.66
CA THR A 561 12.65 14.13 29.74
C THR A 561 13.38 13.90 31.08
N GLY A 562 12.84 14.45 32.18
CA GLY A 562 13.35 14.26 33.56
C GLY A 562 14.00 15.50 34.20
N SER A 563 13.90 15.64 35.53
CA SER A 563 14.57 16.70 36.29
C SER A 563 16.10 16.53 36.23
N GLN A 564 16.79 17.51 35.62
CA GLN A 564 18.25 17.47 35.38
C GLN A 564 18.77 16.21 34.63
N GLY A 565 17.93 15.55 33.82
CA GLY A 565 18.37 14.44 32.95
C GLY A 565 18.66 13.10 33.64
N GLN A 566 18.07 12.83 34.81
CA GLN A 566 18.23 11.58 35.57
C GLN A 566 17.00 10.66 35.62
N ASP A 567 15.87 11.02 35.00
CA ASP A 567 14.69 10.14 34.97
C ASP A 567 14.86 9.06 33.89
N GLU A 568 15.13 7.82 34.31
CA GLU A 568 15.31 6.66 33.43
C GLU A 568 14.07 5.75 33.38
N SER A 569 12.94 6.16 33.98
CA SER A 569 11.76 5.30 34.17
C SER A 569 11.00 4.96 32.88
N ARG A 570 11.11 5.78 31.84
CA ARG A 570 10.43 5.61 30.54
C ARG A 570 11.35 4.89 29.55
N PRO A 571 10.81 4.25 28.48
CA PRO A 571 11.61 3.63 27.41
C PRO A 571 12.26 4.66 26.48
N PHE A 572 11.85 5.93 26.55
CA PHE A 572 12.36 7.03 25.74
C PHE A 572 12.91 8.19 26.58
N LYS A 573 13.93 8.88 26.04
CA LYS A 573 14.64 9.97 26.75
C LYS A 573 14.44 11.35 26.13
N VAL A 574 14.13 11.39 24.84
CA VAL A 574 14.09 12.60 24.03
C VAL A 574 12.74 12.69 23.34
N VAL A 575 12.13 13.87 23.42
CA VAL A 575 10.93 14.21 22.67
C VAL A 575 11.27 15.35 21.71
N GLN A 576 11.10 15.10 20.41
CA GLN A 576 11.17 16.13 19.39
C GLN A 576 9.79 16.76 19.23
N VAL A 577 9.71 18.08 19.39
CA VAL A 577 8.48 18.84 19.11
C VAL A 577 8.66 19.54 17.77
N VAL A 578 7.69 19.38 16.88
CA VAL A 578 7.64 20.03 15.58
C VAL A 578 6.34 20.83 15.49
N GLU A 579 6.45 22.13 15.28
CA GLU A 579 5.30 23.00 15.04
C GLU A 579 5.20 23.31 13.55
N THR A 580 4.05 23.07 12.93
CA THR A 580 3.84 23.36 11.51
C THR A 580 2.36 23.65 11.18
N ASN A 581 2.05 23.95 9.91
CA ASN A 581 0.69 24.22 9.46
C ASN A 581 -0.08 22.91 9.23
N THR A 582 -0.54 22.31 10.32
CA THR A 582 -1.30 21.04 10.37
C THR A 582 -2.69 21.27 10.98
N PHE A 583 -3.72 20.58 10.50
CA PHE A 583 -5.03 20.47 11.14
C PHE A 583 -4.97 19.60 12.41
N PHE A 584 -4.00 18.67 12.44
CA PHE A 584 -3.94 17.59 13.41
C PHE A 584 -2.76 17.73 14.36
N SER A 585 -2.86 17.05 15.51
CA SER A 585 -1.74 16.71 16.36
C SER A 585 -1.26 15.29 16.07
N HIS A 586 0.05 15.12 16.00
CA HIS A 586 0.74 13.87 15.65
C HIS A 586 1.59 13.43 16.84
N VAL A 587 1.50 12.16 17.24
CA VAL A 587 2.33 11.57 18.30
C VAL A 587 2.95 10.30 17.75
N LYS A 588 4.28 10.19 17.84
CA LYS A 588 5.04 9.01 17.40
C LYS A 588 5.99 8.57 18.49
N LEU A 589 5.77 7.37 19.05
CA LEU A 589 6.63 6.71 20.02
C LEU A 589 7.56 5.74 19.28
N CYS A 590 8.86 5.92 19.44
CA CYS A 590 9.88 5.08 18.83
C CYS A 590 10.55 4.24 19.93
N LEU A 591 10.07 3.01 20.10
CA LEU A 591 10.44 2.12 21.19
C LEU A 591 11.57 1.16 20.74
N PRO A 592 12.63 0.96 21.54
CA PRO A 592 13.74 0.09 21.13
C PRO A 592 13.34 -1.39 21.10
N LEU A 593 13.94 -2.15 20.20
CA LEU A 593 13.81 -3.61 20.07
C LEU A 593 15.13 -4.34 20.34
N THR A 594 16.21 -3.63 20.63
CA THR A 594 17.56 -4.21 20.79
C THR A 594 17.66 -5.15 21.99
N HIS A 595 16.79 -4.99 22.99
CA HIS A 595 16.73 -5.84 24.17
C HIS A 595 15.79 -7.05 24.02
N LEU A 596 15.02 -7.13 22.93
CA LEU A 596 14.03 -8.18 22.74
C LEU A 596 14.69 -9.57 22.57
N ASP A 597 14.18 -10.56 23.31
CA ASP A 597 14.63 -11.95 23.22
C ASP A 597 14.37 -12.53 21.82
N GLU A 598 15.28 -13.38 21.34
CA GLU A 598 15.23 -13.98 19.99
C GLU A 598 13.98 -14.84 19.75
N ASP A 599 13.40 -15.46 20.81
CA ASP A 599 12.18 -16.28 20.70
C ASP A 599 10.91 -15.44 20.49
N LEU A 600 10.96 -14.14 20.78
CA LEU A 600 9.83 -13.21 20.66
C LEU A 600 9.78 -12.54 19.28
N ARG A 601 10.92 -12.35 18.61
CA ARG A 601 10.99 -11.63 17.32
C ARG A 601 10.01 -12.12 16.25
N PRO A 602 9.74 -13.44 16.06
CA PRO A 602 8.76 -13.90 15.08
C PRO A 602 7.34 -13.41 15.33
N TYR A 603 6.99 -13.07 16.58
CA TYR A 603 5.67 -12.60 16.96
C TYR A 603 5.48 -11.10 16.72
N LEU A 604 6.51 -10.36 16.26
CA LEU A 604 6.42 -8.92 16.03
C LEU A 604 5.36 -8.54 15.00
N VAL A 605 5.21 -9.31 13.92
CA VAL A 605 4.19 -9.07 12.88
C VAL A 605 2.78 -9.28 13.44
N LEU A 606 2.57 -10.36 14.20
CA LEU A 606 1.30 -10.57 14.89
C LEU A 606 1.01 -9.46 15.90
N PHE A 607 2.01 -9.05 16.68
CA PHE A 607 1.87 -7.99 17.67
C PHE A 607 1.52 -6.66 17.01
N GLN A 608 2.24 -6.29 15.94
CA GLN A 608 1.99 -5.10 15.11
C GLN A 608 0.52 -5.03 14.70
N GLU A 609 0.01 -6.09 14.09
CA GLU A 609 -1.39 -6.12 13.65
C GLU A 609 -2.38 -6.16 14.81
N LEU A 610 -2.08 -6.84 15.92
CA LEU A 610 -3.05 -7.03 17.00
C LEU A 610 -3.30 -5.78 17.84
N VAL A 611 -2.33 -4.88 17.98
CA VAL A 611 -2.36 -3.79 18.96
C VAL A 611 -3.62 -2.93 18.87
N PHE A 612 -4.03 -2.45 17.68
CA PHE A 612 -5.19 -1.56 17.54
C PHE A 612 -6.54 -2.25 17.32
N GLN A 613 -6.55 -3.58 17.23
CA GLN A 613 -7.74 -4.37 16.88
C GLN A 613 -7.92 -5.58 17.79
N SER A 614 -7.49 -5.47 19.05
CA SER A 614 -7.72 -6.46 20.09
C SER A 614 -8.55 -5.85 21.23
N SER A 615 -9.18 -6.70 22.03
CA SER A 615 -9.90 -6.26 23.22
C SER A 615 -8.97 -5.51 24.19
N CYS A 616 -9.50 -4.59 24.98
CA CYS A 616 -8.71 -3.76 25.88
C CYS A 616 -9.44 -3.51 27.21
N ALA A 617 -8.76 -3.75 28.32
CA ALA A 617 -9.28 -3.50 29.66
C ALA A 617 -8.95 -2.05 30.10
N ILE A 618 -9.81 -1.10 29.74
CA ILE A 618 -9.55 0.32 29.95
C ILE A 618 -9.84 0.76 31.40
N PRO A 619 -8.89 1.44 32.09
CA PRO A 619 -9.14 2.00 33.41
C PRO A 619 -10.12 3.20 33.35
N LYS A 620 -11.16 3.15 34.19
CA LYS A 620 -12.14 4.22 34.44
C LYS A 620 -12.22 4.57 35.93
N TYR A 621 -12.36 5.86 36.25
CA TYR A 621 -12.66 6.31 37.61
C TYR A 621 -14.17 6.21 37.86
N ALA A 622 -14.60 5.57 38.94
CA ALA A 622 -16.01 5.30 39.20
C ALA A 622 -16.71 6.48 39.91
N GLY A 623 -17.31 7.44 39.20
CA GLY A 623 -18.18 8.50 39.79
C GLY A 623 -18.09 9.89 39.14
N GLU A 624 -18.91 10.85 39.61
CA GLU A 624 -18.77 12.31 39.32
C GLU A 624 -17.38 12.80 39.79
N GLU A 625 -16.82 13.80 39.10
CA GLU A 625 -15.46 14.34 39.31
C GLU A 625 -15.01 14.33 40.79
N GLY A 626 -14.15 13.37 41.16
CA GLY A 626 -13.57 13.28 42.51
C GLY A 626 -13.63 11.93 43.22
N SER A 627 -14.19 10.88 42.62
CA SER A 627 -14.19 9.54 43.23
C SER A 627 -12.82 8.85 43.23
N GLU A 628 -12.56 8.03 44.24
CA GLU A 628 -11.25 7.42 44.54
C GLU A 628 -11.12 5.94 44.11
N GLU A 629 -12.11 5.40 43.41
CA GLU A 629 -12.15 3.99 43.01
C GLU A 629 -11.93 3.84 41.49
N ILE A 630 -10.97 3.01 41.10
CA ILE A 630 -10.70 2.69 39.68
C ILE A 630 -11.36 1.35 39.35
N VAL A 631 -12.15 1.35 38.28
CA VAL A 631 -12.83 0.19 37.71
C VAL A 631 -12.32 -0.03 36.28
N PHE A 632 -12.07 -1.27 35.90
CA PHE A 632 -11.69 -1.62 34.55
C PHE A 632 -12.93 -1.93 33.72
N GLU A 633 -13.08 -1.22 32.62
CA GLU A 633 -14.08 -1.51 31.60
C GLU A 633 -13.43 -2.37 30.52
N ASN A 634 -13.95 -3.58 30.33
CA ASN A 634 -13.49 -4.46 29.27
C ASN A 634 -14.19 -4.08 27.98
N LEU A 635 -13.43 -3.49 27.06
CA LEU A 635 -13.88 -3.24 25.69
C LEU A 635 -13.52 -4.45 24.83
N ASP A 636 -14.49 -4.94 24.08
CA ASP A 636 -14.22 -5.91 23.02
C ASP A 636 -13.49 -5.25 21.84
N TYR A 637 -12.98 -6.06 20.90
CA TYR A 637 -12.22 -5.53 19.77
C TYR A 637 -13.04 -4.57 18.90
N GLN A 638 -14.36 -4.78 18.76
CA GLN A 638 -15.22 -3.90 17.97
C GLN A 638 -15.28 -2.51 18.62
N SER A 639 -15.50 -2.46 19.94
CA SER A 639 -15.51 -1.23 20.71
C SER A 639 -14.16 -0.52 20.68
N VAL A 640 -13.04 -1.27 20.71
CA VAL A 640 -11.69 -0.70 20.58
C VAL A 640 -11.49 -0.10 19.19
N VAL A 641 -11.82 -0.82 18.11
CA VAL A 641 -11.70 -0.32 16.73
C VAL A 641 -12.56 0.92 16.52
N THR A 642 -13.78 0.93 17.05
CA THR A 642 -14.67 2.09 17.02
C THR A 642 -14.08 3.26 17.80
N LEU A 643 -13.58 3.05 19.02
CA LEU A 643 -12.93 4.08 19.83
C LEU A 643 -11.68 4.67 19.13
N VAL A 644 -10.84 3.82 18.57
CA VAL A 644 -9.65 4.17 17.78
C VAL A 644 -10.05 5.03 16.58
N SER A 645 -11.03 4.59 15.79
CA SER A 645 -11.50 5.30 14.59
C SER A 645 -12.19 6.63 14.89
N ASN A 646 -12.75 6.80 16.09
CA ASN A 646 -13.39 8.04 16.53
C ASN A 646 -12.41 9.06 17.14
N THR A 647 -11.26 8.57 17.61
CA THR A 647 -10.24 9.38 18.28
C THR A 647 -9.12 9.78 17.33
N PHE A 648 -8.62 8.82 16.55
CA PHE A 648 -7.50 9.02 15.64
C PHE A 648 -7.97 9.29 14.22
N VAL A 649 -7.24 10.17 13.53
CA VAL A 649 -7.38 10.39 12.08
C VAL A 649 -6.63 9.29 11.33
N SER A 650 -5.39 9.03 11.76
CA SER A 650 -4.55 7.92 11.32
C SER A 650 -3.79 7.32 12.50
N HIS A 651 -3.39 6.06 12.38
CA HIS A 651 -2.60 5.36 13.39
C HIS A 651 -1.68 4.32 12.73
N GLU A 652 -0.56 4.03 13.37
CA GLU A 652 0.52 3.19 12.87
C GLU A 652 1.07 2.34 14.01
N ALA A 653 1.19 1.04 13.81
CA ALA A 653 2.08 0.17 14.55
C ALA A 653 3.02 -0.45 13.52
N ALA A 654 4.33 -0.36 13.72
CA ALA A 654 5.29 -0.84 12.72
C ALA A 654 6.63 -1.30 13.33
N VAL A 655 7.29 -2.26 12.68
CA VAL A 655 8.69 -2.60 12.96
C VAL A 655 9.60 -1.78 12.05
N GLY A 656 10.32 -0.84 12.62
CA GLY A 656 11.05 0.21 11.91
C GLY A 656 10.13 1.29 11.36
N PHE A 657 10.71 2.23 10.65
CA PHE A 657 9.93 3.22 9.91
C PHE A 657 9.37 2.60 8.63
N GLY A 658 8.17 3.03 8.24
CA GLY A 658 7.41 2.42 7.15
C GLY A 658 6.45 1.37 7.70
N ASN A 659 5.19 1.46 7.33
CA ASN A 659 4.12 0.61 7.86
C ASN A 659 4.03 -0.75 7.14
N ASP A 660 5.16 -1.27 6.65
CA ASP A 660 5.22 -2.52 5.90
C ASP A 660 5.22 -3.71 6.86
N ILE A 661 4.39 -4.73 6.60
CA ILE A 661 4.12 -5.84 7.54
C ILE A 661 5.17 -6.98 7.44
N PHE A 662 5.85 -7.10 6.29
CA PHE A 662 6.82 -8.19 6.02
C PHE A 662 8.20 -7.71 5.56
N ALA A 663 8.44 -6.41 5.63
CA ALA A 663 9.71 -5.76 5.32
C ALA A 663 9.90 -4.58 6.28
N CYS A 664 11.14 -4.22 6.60
CA CYS A 664 11.40 -2.96 7.30
C CYS A 664 11.94 -1.95 6.28
N SER A 665 11.47 -0.70 6.29
CA SER A 665 12.09 0.33 5.47
C SER A 665 13.46 0.72 6.03
N TRP A 666 13.50 1.15 7.31
CA TRP A 666 14.75 1.47 8.01
C TRP A 666 14.59 1.49 9.53
N LEU A 667 15.71 1.25 10.24
CA LEU A 667 15.78 1.11 11.70
C LEU A 667 14.89 0.00 12.24
N SER A 668 15.11 -1.23 11.78
CA SER A 668 14.37 -2.39 12.27
C SER A 668 14.58 -2.67 13.77
N GLU A 669 15.50 -1.96 14.41
CA GLU A 669 15.70 -1.94 15.87
C GLU A 669 14.67 -1.11 16.64
N LEU A 670 13.69 -0.51 15.97
CA LEU A 670 12.61 0.25 16.59
C LEU A 670 11.26 -0.41 16.34
N PHE A 671 10.36 -0.31 17.32
CA PHE A 671 8.94 -0.49 17.15
C PHE A 671 8.30 0.90 17.22
N ILE A 672 7.58 1.27 16.17
CA ILE A 672 6.93 2.57 16.03
C ILE A 672 5.47 2.39 16.41
N LEU A 673 5.01 3.22 17.34
CA LEU A 673 3.59 3.36 17.65
C LEU A 673 3.22 4.83 17.46
N ALA A 674 2.36 5.13 16.49
CA ALA A 674 2.02 6.50 16.14
C ALA A 674 0.53 6.69 15.93
N CYS A 675 0.06 7.91 16.13
CA CYS A 675 -1.28 8.33 15.79
C CYS A 675 -1.34 9.82 15.49
N SER A 676 -2.35 10.22 14.74
CA SER A 676 -2.76 11.61 14.53
C SER A 676 -4.19 11.80 15.04
N ALA A 677 -4.54 13.00 15.50
CA ALA A 677 -5.88 13.32 15.99
C ALA A 677 -6.19 14.81 15.79
N GLU A 678 -7.46 15.19 15.91
CA GLU A 678 -7.85 16.60 15.97
C GLU A 678 -7.17 17.31 17.15
N ARG A 679 -6.78 18.57 16.96
CA ARG A 679 -6.09 19.38 17.98
C ARG A 679 -6.76 19.34 19.36
N SER A 680 -8.09 19.38 19.40
CA SER A 680 -8.88 19.36 20.63
C SER A 680 -8.80 18.03 21.39
N LYS A 681 -8.42 16.94 20.71
CA LYS A 681 -8.35 15.58 21.24
C LYS A 681 -6.93 15.15 21.62
N PHE A 682 -5.95 16.05 21.70
CA PHE A 682 -4.54 15.68 21.94
C PHE A 682 -4.33 14.88 23.24
N LYS A 683 -5.08 15.21 24.30
CA LYS A 683 -5.00 14.48 25.58
C LYS A 683 -5.56 13.07 25.44
N GLU A 684 -6.75 12.96 24.88
CA GLU A 684 -7.46 11.71 24.58
C GLU A 684 -6.61 10.84 23.64
N GLN A 685 -5.94 11.47 22.68
CA GLN A 685 -5.03 10.83 21.74
C GLN A 685 -3.88 10.15 22.48
N CYS A 686 -3.17 10.90 23.34
CA CYS A 686 -2.07 10.35 24.13
C CYS A 686 -2.55 9.23 25.07
N GLN A 687 -3.69 9.44 25.75
CA GLN A 687 -4.26 8.44 26.66
C GLN A 687 -4.62 7.15 25.92
N LEU A 688 -5.33 7.23 24.80
CA LEU A 688 -5.74 6.06 24.04
C LEU A 688 -4.54 5.32 23.46
N LEU A 689 -3.55 6.03 22.91
CA LEU A 689 -2.34 5.42 22.35
C LEU A 689 -1.60 4.58 23.40
N LEU A 690 -1.44 5.11 24.61
CA LEU A 690 -0.78 4.40 25.70
C LEU A 690 -1.64 3.29 26.29
N ARG A 691 -2.96 3.49 26.39
CA ARG A 691 -3.87 2.45 26.89
C ARG A 691 -3.91 1.24 25.96
N VAL A 692 -3.95 1.48 24.65
CA VAL A 692 -3.86 0.41 23.65
C VAL A 692 -2.52 -0.32 23.75
N LEU A 693 -1.41 0.37 24.02
CA LEU A 693 -0.13 -0.30 24.26
C LEU A 693 -0.10 -1.12 25.56
N MET A 694 -0.69 -0.61 26.64
CA MET A 694 -0.54 -1.18 27.99
C MET A 694 -1.62 -2.21 28.35
N PHE A 695 -2.87 -1.96 27.99
CA PHE A 695 -4.05 -2.71 28.47
C PHE A 695 -4.72 -3.59 27.41
N THR A 696 -4.13 -3.71 26.22
CA THR A 696 -4.58 -4.68 25.22
C THR A 696 -4.48 -6.11 25.76
N GLU A 697 -5.55 -6.87 25.54
CA GLU A 697 -5.71 -8.28 25.87
C GLU A 697 -5.81 -9.10 24.59
N PHE A 698 -4.90 -10.06 24.43
CA PHE A 698 -4.87 -10.94 23.27
C PHE A 698 -5.77 -12.15 23.50
N THR A 699 -6.69 -12.41 22.57
CA THR A 699 -7.61 -13.56 22.62
C THR A 699 -7.29 -14.58 21.53
N GLU A 700 -7.64 -15.85 21.76
CA GLU A 700 -7.39 -16.94 20.80
C GLU A 700 -8.05 -16.66 19.45
N ASP A 701 -9.31 -16.23 19.46
CA ASP A 701 -10.08 -15.99 18.25
C ASP A 701 -9.53 -14.81 17.45
N ARG A 702 -9.12 -13.71 18.11
CA ARG A 702 -8.54 -12.56 17.40
C ARG A 702 -7.20 -12.93 16.76
N ILE A 703 -6.33 -13.65 17.48
CA ILE A 703 -5.06 -14.11 16.92
C ILE A 703 -5.30 -15.03 15.72
N LEU A 704 -6.29 -15.93 15.80
CA LEU A 704 -6.61 -16.84 14.71
C LEU A 704 -7.05 -16.08 13.46
N THR A 705 -7.94 -15.10 13.60
CA THR A 705 -8.42 -14.26 12.48
C THR A 705 -7.29 -13.46 11.85
N VAL A 706 -6.52 -12.73 12.67
CA VAL A 706 -5.39 -11.90 12.18
C VAL A 706 -4.32 -12.77 11.51
N ALA A 707 -3.98 -13.94 12.08
CA ALA A 707 -3.01 -14.85 11.48
C ALA A 707 -3.47 -15.40 10.12
N LYS A 708 -4.77 -15.64 9.92
CA LYS A 708 -5.32 -16.03 8.61
C LYS A 708 -5.24 -14.89 7.60
N ASN A 709 -5.61 -13.67 8.01
CA ASN A 709 -5.55 -12.49 7.14
C ASN A 709 -4.10 -12.21 6.67
N LEU A 710 -3.14 -12.29 7.59
CA LEU A 710 -1.71 -12.18 7.27
C LEU A 710 -1.24 -13.28 6.30
N LEU A 711 -1.75 -14.51 6.41
CA LEU A 711 -1.42 -15.56 5.44
C LEU A 711 -1.98 -15.26 4.05
N THR A 712 -3.19 -14.70 3.95
CA THR A 712 -3.76 -14.24 2.69
C THR A 712 -2.89 -13.15 2.06
N GLN A 713 -2.48 -12.14 2.85
CA GLN A 713 -1.59 -11.07 2.36
C GLN A 713 -0.26 -11.62 1.82
N ILE A 714 0.36 -12.60 2.49
CA ILE A 714 1.57 -13.25 1.97
C ILE A 714 1.31 -13.93 0.61
N MET A 715 0.12 -14.51 0.41
CA MET A 715 -0.23 -15.12 -0.87
C MET A 715 -0.38 -14.08 -1.98
N GLU A 716 -0.92 -12.90 -1.68
CA GLU A 716 -1.01 -11.77 -2.61
C GLU A 716 0.37 -11.23 -2.98
N LEU A 717 1.27 -11.02 -2.02
CA LEU A 717 2.67 -10.61 -2.27
C LEU A 717 3.45 -11.61 -3.15
N LYS A 718 3.09 -12.89 -3.11
CA LYS A 718 3.68 -13.93 -3.97
C LYS A 718 3.07 -13.97 -5.37
N ARG A 719 2.02 -13.21 -5.64
CA ARG A 719 1.43 -13.05 -6.98
C ARG A 719 2.00 -11.82 -7.68
N ASP A 720 2.37 -10.78 -6.93
CA ASP A 720 3.05 -9.62 -7.47
C ASP A 720 4.55 -9.87 -7.70
N GLY A 721 5.03 -9.50 -8.89
CA GLY A 721 6.43 -9.72 -9.26
C GLY A 721 7.42 -8.76 -8.61
N ALA A 722 7.01 -7.50 -8.36
CA ALA A 722 7.87 -6.51 -7.73
C ALA A 722 8.02 -6.78 -6.23
N ASP A 723 6.93 -7.11 -5.54
CA ASP A 723 6.95 -7.49 -4.12
C ASP A 723 7.76 -8.76 -3.88
N MET A 724 7.59 -9.77 -4.75
CA MET A 724 8.40 -10.98 -4.71
C MET A 724 9.89 -10.66 -4.90
N LEU A 725 10.23 -9.74 -5.82
CA LEU A 725 11.61 -9.33 -6.06
C LEU A 725 12.20 -8.66 -4.82
N ALA A 726 11.46 -7.76 -4.18
CA ALA A 726 11.85 -7.08 -2.94
C ALA A 726 12.03 -8.06 -1.77
N MET A 727 11.12 -9.03 -1.61
CA MET A 727 11.22 -10.07 -0.58
C MET A 727 12.49 -10.92 -0.74
N VAL A 728 12.76 -11.39 -1.96
CA VAL A 728 13.93 -12.24 -2.26
C VAL A 728 15.21 -11.42 -2.14
N SER A 729 15.24 -10.20 -2.64
CA SER A 729 16.42 -9.34 -2.60
C SER A 729 16.80 -9.00 -1.15
N THR A 730 15.83 -8.61 -0.33
CA THR A 730 16.01 -8.37 1.11
C THR A 730 16.53 -9.61 1.81
N ARG A 731 15.98 -10.79 1.48
CA ARG A 731 16.46 -12.06 2.03
C ARG A 731 17.91 -12.36 1.66
N MET A 732 18.31 -12.06 0.43
CA MET A 732 19.66 -12.30 -0.09
C MET A 732 20.68 -11.32 0.48
N THR A 733 20.28 -10.07 0.69
CA THR A 733 21.20 -9.02 1.10
C THR A 733 21.31 -8.85 2.62
N THR A 734 20.38 -9.36 3.44
CA THR A 734 20.40 -9.21 4.91
C THR A 734 21.18 -10.34 5.62
N PRO A 735 22.08 -10.07 6.61
CA PRO A 735 22.81 -11.11 7.33
C PRO A 735 21.94 -11.76 8.39
N VAL A 736 22.26 -13.01 8.71
CA VAL A 736 21.53 -13.76 9.74
C VAL A 736 22.47 -14.26 10.82
N ARG A 737 22.13 -14.03 12.09
CA ARG A 737 22.94 -14.40 13.28
C ARG A 737 23.16 -15.91 13.40
N GLY A 738 24.30 -16.47 12.97
CA GLY A 738 24.55 -17.93 13.14
C GLY A 738 23.55 -18.85 12.41
N TYR A 739 22.75 -18.28 11.51
CA TYR A 739 21.67 -18.90 10.75
C TYR A 739 22.03 -19.09 9.27
N GLU A 740 23.29 -18.84 8.88
CA GLU A 740 23.77 -19.09 7.51
C GLU A 740 23.50 -20.55 7.06
N LEU A 741 23.11 -21.46 7.96
CA LEU A 741 22.76 -22.86 7.70
C LEU A 741 21.25 -23.19 7.76
N SER A 742 20.33 -22.25 8.00
CA SER A 742 18.91 -22.56 8.24
C SER A 742 18.02 -22.62 6.99
N THR A 743 18.40 -21.99 5.88
CA THR A 743 17.66 -22.13 4.62
C THR A 743 18.14 -23.35 3.85
N ARG A 744 17.22 -23.97 3.10
CA ARG A 744 17.56 -25.05 2.17
C ARG A 744 18.53 -24.56 1.10
N TYR A 745 18.40 -23.30 0.68
CA TYR A 745 19.30 -22.66 -0.27
C TYR A 745 20.76 -22.67 0.20
N CYS A 746 21.05 -22.16 1.41
CA CYS A 746 22.43 -22.08 1.90
C CYS A 746 23.06 -23.45 2.18
N ARG A 747 22.25 -24.48 2.51
CA ARG A 747 22.73 -25.85 2.71
C ARG A 747 23.19 -26.54 1.42
N LYS A 748 22.71 -26.10 0.25
CA LYS A 748 23.08 -26.64 -1.07
C LYS A 748 24.42 -26.09 -1.57
N VAL A 749 24.91 -24.97 -1.00
CA VAL A 749 26.20 -24.37 -1.36
C VAL A 749 27.32 -25.11 -0.63
N ASP A 750 28.33 -25.57 -1.37
CA ASP A 750 29.39 -26.48 -0.92
C ASP A 750 30.18 -25.92 0.29
N MET A 751 29.71 -26.24 1.51
CA MET A 751 30.29 -25.78 2.76
C MET A 751 31.38 -26.78 3.20
N THR A 752 32.65 -26.46 2.93
CA THR A 752 33.75 -27.18 3.59
C THR A 752 33.59 -27.07 5.12
N PRO A 753 33.65 -28.17 5.88
CA PRO A 753 33.40 -28.15 7.31
C PRO A 753 34.43 -27.30 8.05
N ARG A 754 33.97 -26.27 8.78
CA ARG A 754 34.85 -25.45 9.64
C ARG A 754 35.22 -26.18 10.93
N PRO A 755 36.44 -25.98 11.44
CA PRO A 755 36.78 -26.33 12.82
C PRO A 755 35.93 -25.47 13.77
N LYS A 756 35.48 -26.07 14.87
CA LYS A 756 34.71 -25.41 15.94
C LYS A 756 35.47 -24.18 16.45
N ALA A 757 35.11 -22.99 15.99
CA ALA A 757 35.61 -21.74 16.55
C ALA A 757 34.95 -21.49 17.91
N ASN A 758 35.72 -20.92 18.84
CA ASN A 758 35.28 -20.58 20.18
C ASN A 758 34.19 -19.48 20.10
N PRO A 759 33.00 -19.63 20.73
CA PRO A 759 31.92 -18.64 20.66
C PRO A 759 32.32 -17.22 21.09
N ALA A 760 33.40 -17.10 21.89
CA ALA A 760 33.90 -15.85 22.44
C ALA A 760 34.75 -14.99 21.47
N GLN A 761 34.99 -15.43 20.22
CA GLN A 761 35.79 -14.68 19.24
C GLN A 761 34.99 -14.09 18.06
N LEU A 762 33.66 -14.22 18.05
CA LEU A 762 32.78 -13.50 17.13
C LEU A 762 32.43 -12.11 17.70
N GLU A 763 33.45 -11.30 17.98
CA GLU A 763 33.27 -9.85 18.19
C GLU A 763 33.14 -9.18 16.82
N SER A 764 32.02 -9.39 16.12
CA SER A 764 31.63 -8.49 15.04
C SER A 764 30.90 -7.31 15.67
N THR A 765 31.49 -6.12 15.61
CA THR A 765 30.92 -4.82 16.01
C THR A 765 29.73 -4.36 15.15
N ILE A 766 29.11 -5.26 14.39
CA ILE A 766 28.01 -4.96 13.47
C ILE A 766 26.70 -5.36 14.18
N PRO A 767 25.76 -4.43 14.42
CA PRO A 767 24.44 -4.77 14.95
C PRO A 767 23.76 -5.76 14.00
N ILE A 768 23.23 -6.85 14.56
CA ILE A 768 22.74 -7.98 13.78
C ILE A 768 21.24 -7.82 13.56
N LEU A 769 20.85 -7.69 12.28
CA LEU A 769 19.48 -7.49 11.76
C LEU A 769 18.59 -8.72 11.99
N GLY A 770 18.32 -9.05 13.25
CA GLY A 770 17.44 -10.16 13.59
C GLY A 770 15.95 -9.87 13.30
N ASN A 771 15.56 -8.60 13.14
CA ASN A 771 14.15 -8.20 12.98
C ASN A 771 13.67 -8.28 11.52
N ASP A 772 14.42 -7.75 10.54
CA ASP A 772 14.09 -7.90 9.11
C ASP A 772 13.90 -9.37 8.72
N MET A 773 14.80 -10.22 9.22
CA MET A 773 14.75 -11.66 9.03
C MET A 773 13.65 -12.35 9.84
N ALA A 774 13.22 -11.76 10.97
CA ALA A 774 12.11 -12.26 11.75
C ALA A 774 10.77 -11.99 11.08
N ILE A 775 10.59 -10.80 10.52
CA ILE A 775 9.33 -10.35 9.92
C ILE A 775 9.19 -10.70 8.44
N SER A 776 10.28 -11.08 7.76
CA SER A 776 10.24 -11.52 6.37
C SER A 776 9.14 -12.57 6.12
N ALA A 777 8.38 -12.38 5.04
CA ALA A 777 7.31 -13.30 4.64
C ALA A 777 7.76 -14.77 4.52
N PHE A 778 9.02 -15.03 4.15
CA PHE A 778 9.58 -16.39 4.10
C PHE A 778 9.69 -17.09 5.46
N ARG A 779 9.74 -16.33 6.56
CA ARG A 779 9.69 -16.86 7.92
C ARG A 779 8.29 -16.80 8.50
N GLN A 780 7.54 -15.74 8.17
CA GLN A 780 6.19 -15.54 8.68
C GLN A 780 5.21 -16.57 8.16
N GLU A 781 5.27 -16.98 6.89
CA GLU A 781 4.32 -17.96 6.36
C GLU A 781 4.32 -19.31 7.11
N PRO A 782 5.46 -20.03 7.27
CA PRO A 782 5.46 -21.28 8.02
C PRO A 782 5.14 -21.06 9.51
N PHE A 783 5.52 -19.91 10.07
CA PHE A 783 5.22 -19.55 11.45
C PHE A 783 3.71 -19.35 11.66
N LEU A 784 3.05 -18.54 10.84
CA LEU A 784 1.62 -18.25 10.91
C LEU A 784 0.78 -19.50 10.61
N LYS A 785 1.16 -20.33 9.62
CA LYS A 785 0.51 -21.62 9.37
C LYS A 785 0.49 -22.49 10.63
N ARG A 786 1.59 -22.50 11.39
CA ARG A 786 1.66 -23.21 12.66
C ARG A 786 0.80 -22.56 13.74
N ILE A 787 0.84 -21.24 13.91
CA ILE A 787 -0.01 -20.52 14.88
C ILE A 787 -1.49 -20.86 14.63
N VAL A 788 -1.94 -20.80 13.38
CA VAL A 788 -3.31 -21.19 12.98
C VAL A 788 -3.60 -22.65 13.34
N GLN A 789 -2.67 -23.58 13.07
CA GLN A 789 -2.85 -24.99 13.41
C GLN A 789 -2.96 -25.23 14.93
N GLU A 790 -2.08 -24.63 15.72
CA GLU A 790 -2.07 -24.79 17.18
C GLU A 790 -3.35 -24.23 17.82
N LEU A 791 -3.84 -23.07 17.33
CA LEU A 791 -5.10 -22.47 17.77
C LEU A 791 -6.33 -23.29 17.37
N LYS A 792 -6.38 -23.78 16.12
CA LYS A 792 -7.48 -24.66 15.65
C LYS A 792 -7.57 -25.96 16.44
N LEU A 793 -6.42 -26.55 16.78
CA LEU A 793 -6.34 -27.81 17.52
C LEU A 793 -6.40 -27.62 19.05
N LYS A 794 -6.46 -26.37 19.54
CA LYS A 794 -6.42 -26.01 20.96
C LYS A 794 -5.34 -26.76 21.75
N THR A 795 -4.11 -26.74 21.24
CA THR A 795 -3.00 -27.50 21.85
C THR A 795 -2.46 -26.83 23.11
N ASP A 796 -1.61 -27.54 23.86
CA ASP A 796 -0.87 -27.01 25.02
C ASP A 796 0.08 -25.82 24.69
N GLN A 797 0.21 -25.43 23.42
CA GLN A 797 1.01 -24.27 23.02
C GLN A 797 0.24 -22.95 23.05
N VAL A 798 -1.10 -22.98 23.04
CA VAL A 798 -1.93 -21.78 23.01
C VAL A 798 -1.64 -20.82 24.17
N PRO A 799 -1.55 -21.26 25.44
CA PRO A 799 -1.17 -20.36 26.54
C PRO A 799 0.22 -19.73 26.38
N LYS A 800 1.15 -20.41 25.69
CA LYS A 800 2.49 -19.90 25.44
C LYS A 800 2.53 -18.87 24.32
N ILE A 801 1.65 -18.99 23.33
CA ILE A 801 1.46 -17.97 22.28
C ILE A 801 1.00 -16.66 22.93
N LEU A 802 -0.05 -16.72 23.75
CA LEU A 802 -0.57 -15.58 24.51
C LEU A 802 0.51 -14.95 25.41
N SER A 803 1.22 -15.79 26.18
CA SER A 803 2.30 -15.34 27.05
C SER A 803 3.46 -14.66 26.30
N ARG A 804 3.75 -15.03 25.04
CA ARG A 804 4.81 -14.39 24.25
C ARG A 804 4.40 -13.01 23.74
N LEU A 805 3.16 -12.83 23.28
CA LEU A 805 2.64 -11.52 22.92
C LEU A 805 2.65 -10.57 24.13
N GLU A 806 2.27 -11.09 25.30
CA GLU A 806 2.34 -10.33 26.56
C GLU A 806 3.79 -9.96 26.94
N ARG A 807 4.75 -10.87 26.74
CA ARG A 807 6.18 -10.57 26.96
C ARG A 807 6.71 -9.49 26.01
N ILE A 808 6.21 -9.41 24.77
CA ILE A 808 6.57 -8.32 23.85
C ILE A 808 6.04 -7.00 24.39
N LYS A 809 4.76 -6.95 24.78
CA LYS A 809 4.14 -5.78 25.41
C LYS A 809 4.96 -5.29 26.60
N GLN A 810 5.32 -6.19 27.51
CA GLN A 810 6.16 -5.88 28.67
C GLN A 810 7.56 -5.41 28.29
N ALA A 811 8.16 -5.95 27.23
CA ALA A 811 9.46 -5.49 26.75
C ALA A 811 9.40 -4.04 26.27
N MET A 812 8.31 -3.61 25.61
CA MET A 812 8.13 -2.23 25.15
C MET A 812 8.01 -1.20 26.27
N LEU A 813 7.62 -1.65 27.47
CA LEU A 813 7.40 -0.81 28.65
C LEU A 813 8.61 -0.74 29.59
N GLN A 814 9.71 -1.44 29.27
CA GLN A 814 10.92 -1.42 30.09
C GLN A 814 11.54 -0.03 30.16
N SER A 815 12.07 0.30 31.33
CA SER A 815 12.85 1.53 31.54
C SER A 815 14.09 1.55 30.65
N ILE A 816 14.61 2.74 30.33
CA ILE A 816 15.87 2.88 29.56
C ILE A 816 17.01 2.07 30.19
N SER A 817 17.13 2.08 31.52
CA SER A 817 18.17 1.34 32.23
C SER A 817 18.07 -0.17 32.00
N GLU A 818 16.85 -0.71 32.00
CA GLU A 818 16.58 -2.12 31.72
C GLU A 818 16.83 -2.46 30.25
N VAL A 819 16.38 -1.61 29.32
CA VAL A 819 16.64 -1.75 27.88
C VAL A 819 18.15 -1.86 27.65
N ILE A 820 18.93 -0.89 28.14
CA ILE A 820 20.39 -0.86 27.97
C ILE A 820 21.04 -2.11 28.58
N LEU A 821 20.63 -2.50 29.79
CA LEU A 821 21.16 -3.68 30.47
C LEU A 821 20.87 -4.98 29.70
N ASN A 822 19.64 -5.14 29.22
CA ASN A 822 19.19 -6.33 28.50
C ASN A 822 19.77 -6.39 27.08
N SER A 823 19.93 -5.25 26.40
CA SER A 823 20.64 -5.18 25.12
C SER A 823 22.09 -5.62 25.27
N LYS A 824 22.81 -5.15 26.30
CA LYS A 824 24.17 -5.62 26.60
C LYS A 824 24.20 -7.11 26.90
N ARG A 825 23.24 -7.63 27.69
CA ARG A 825 23.11 -9.07 27.99
C ARG A 825 22.95 -9.91 26.72
N ASN A 826 22.21 -9.40 25.73
CA ASN A 826 21.96 -10.07 24.46
C ASN A 826 23.09 -9.85 23.43
N GLY A 827 24.12 -9.08 23.79
CA GLY A 827 25.24 -8.74 22.90
C GLY A 827 24.84 -7.79 21.76
N ASN A 828 23.80 -6.99 21.97
CA ASN A 828 23.27 -6.02 21.01
C ASN A 828 23.72 -4.60 21.37
N THR A 829 23.58 -3.66 20.42
CA THR A 829 23.90 -2.25 20.62
C THR A 829 22.98 -1.60 21.66
N GLU A 830 23.56 -0.77 22.52
CA GLU A 830 22.82 0.04 23.48
C GLU A 830 22.05 1.12 22.72
N ALA A 831 20.73 1.11 22.85
CA ALA A 831 19.85 2.09 22.21
C ALA A 831 18.74 2.48 23.18
N ALA A 832 18.37 3.76 23.17
CA ALA A 832 17.23 4.28 23.92
C ALA A 832 16.11 4.65 22.94
N GLY A 833 14.86 4.64 23.39
CA GLY A 833 13.75 5.17 22.59
C GLY A 833 13.74 6.69 22.53
N PHE A 834 12.88 7.21 21.66
CA PHE A 834 12.56 8.64 21.56
C PHE A 834 11.10 8.81 21.13
N ALA A 835 10.58 10.03 21.22
CA ALA A 835 9.26 10.36 20.70
C ALA A 835 9.32 11.60 19.80
N GLN A 836 8.35 11.72 18.89
CA GLN A 836 8.09 12.94 18.12
C GLN A 836 6.65 13.38 18.35
N ILE A 837 6.45 14.68 18.56
CA ILE A 837 5.15 15.33 18.64
C ILE A 837 5.09 16.39 17.54
N GLY A 838 4.16 16.26 16.61
CA GLY A 838 3.82 17.28 15.62
C GLY A 838 2.56 18.02 16.05
N VAL A 839 2.58 19.36 16.08
CA VAL A 839 1.41 20.15 16.49
C VAL A 839 1.23 21.41 15.63
N PRO A 840 0.03 22.01 15.62
CA PRO A 840 -0.18 23.29 14.98
C PRO A 840 0.69 24.39 15.62
N ILE A 841 1.09 25.39 14.83
CA ILE A 841 1.86 26.54 15.31
C ILE A 841 1.13 27.25 16.46
N GLY A 842 1.86 27.51 17.55
CA GLY A 842 1.31 28.18 18.73
C GLY A 842 0.53 27.27 19.69
N PHE A 843 0.51 25.95 19.46
CA PHE A 843 -0.11 24.99 20.39
C PHE A 843 0.49 25.08 21.81
N GLY A 844 1.82 25.24 21.91
CA GLY A 844 2.55 25.32 23.18
C GLY A 844 2.23 26.53 24.06
N ALA A 845 1.50 27.52 23.55
CA ALA A 845 1.12 28.71 24.32
C ALA A 845 0.05 28.42 25.39
N GLU A 846 -0.80 27.42 25.15
CA GLU A 846 -1.91 27.05 26.04
C GLU A 846 -1.53 25.86 26.95
N VAL A 847 -0.82 24.88 26.38
CA VAL A 847 -0.52 23.59 27.00
C VAL A 847 0.86 23.12 26.56
N ASP A 848 1.71 22.66 27.48
CA ASP A 848 2.98 22.01 27.14
C ASP A 848 2.71 20.55 26.69
N PRO A 849 2.88 20.23 25.39
CA PRO A 849 2.57 18.90 24.87
C PRO A 849 3.51 17.82 25.40
N VAL A 850 4.77 18.16 25.68
CA VAL A 850 5.76 17.20 26.20
C VAL A 850 5.40 16.84 27.63
N LYS A 851 5.13 17.85 28.47
CA LYS A 851 4.68 17.63 29.84
C LYS A 851 3.43 16.76 29.86
N MET A 852 2.43 17.08 29.05
CA MET A 852 1.19 16.30 28.95
C MET A 852 1.45 14.83 28.57
N LEU A 853 2.23 14.56 27.51
CA LEU A 853 2.56 13.18 27.12
C LEU A 853 3.27 12.43 28.26
N THR A 854 4.25 13.06 28.91
CA THR A 854 5.01 12.42 29.99
C THR A 854 4.18 12.17 31.25
N GLU A 855 3.30 13.09 31.64
CA GLU A 855 2.40 12.89 32.79
C GLU A 855 1.38 11.80 32.53
N ILE A 856 0.82 11.73 31.31
CA ILE A 856 -0.09 10.65 30.91
C ILE A 856 0.66 9.32 30.91
N TRP A 857 1.88 9.28 30.39
CA TRP A 857 2.71 8.07 30.46
C TRP A 857 2.88 7.56 31.88
N ASP A 858 3.28 8.44 32.80
CA ASP A 858 3.56 8.03 34.18
C ASP A 858 2.31 7.54 34.89
N GLN A 859 1.17 8.21 34.66
CA GLN A 859 -0.13 7.83 35.23
C GLN A 859 -0.58 6.46 34.70
N GLU A 860 -0.63 6.29 33.38
CA GLU A 860 -1.11 5.05 32.76
C GLU A 860 -0.15 3.87 33.05
N HIS A 861 1.17 4.13 33.05
CA HIS A 861 2.16 3.11 33.42
C HIS A 861 2.06 2.71 34.90
N ALA A 862 1.82 3.65 35.81
CA ALA A 862 1.60 3.32 37.23
C ALA A 862 0.33 2.48 37.43
N LEU A 863 -0.75 2.78 36.70
CA LEU A 863 -1.97 1.97 36.70
C LEU A 863 -1.71 0.56 36.16
N TYR A 864 -0.95 0.46 35.07
CA TYR A 864 -0.56 -0.82 34.51
C TYR A 864 0.30 -1.64 35.48
N GLN A 865 1.25 -1.03 36.19
CA GLN A 865 2.06 -1.73 37.19
C GLN A 865 1.22 -2.21 38.39
N ALA A 866 0.26 -1.39 38.84
CA ALA A 866 -0.61 -1.74 39.96
C ALA A 866 -1.54 -2.93 39.64
N THR A 867 -2.00 -3.04 38.39
CA THR A 867 -2.90 -4.11 37.93
C THR A 867 -2.20 -5.39 37.50
N SER A 868 -1.04 -5.28 36.84
CA SER A 868 -0.28 -6.43 36.35
C SER A 868 0.37 -7.28 37.45
N GLY A 869 0.22 -6.90 38.73
CA GLY A 869 0.80 -7.60 39.88
C GLY A 869 2.33 -7.46 39.98
N VAL A 870 2.94 -6.61 39.15
CA VAL A 870 4.38 -6.32 39.16
C VAL A 870 4.64 -5.16 40.12
N SER A 871 4.51 -5.42 41.41
CA SER A 871 5.05 -4.51 42.43
C SER A 871 6.57 -4.42 42.25
N LEU A 872 7.07 -3.19 42.04
CA LEU A 872 8.49 -2.81 42.04
C LEU A 872 9.20 -3.19 43.36
N ALA A 873 9.48 -4.48 43.56
CA ALA A 873 10.41 -4.97 44.57
C ALA A 873 11.87 -5.01 44.06
N TYR A 874 12.16 -4.41 42.89
CA TYR A 874 13.47 -4.51 42.25
C TYR A 874 14.39 -3.28 42.35
N SER A 875 13.97 -2.17 42.99
CA SER A 875 14.81 -0.96 43.05
C SER A 875 15.65 -0.76 44.34
N ALA A 876 15.64 -1.68 45.32
CA ALA A 876 16.48 -1.50 46.52
C ALA A 876 17.19 -2.75 47.08
N ALA A 877 16.83 -3.96 46.63
CA ALA A 877 17.35 -5.21 47.23
C ALA A 877 18.43 -5.94 46.38
N ALA A 878 18.69 -5.51 45.14
CA ALA A 878 19.64 -6.18 44.24
C ALA A 878 21.13 -5.79 44.44
N LEU A 879 21.46 -5.10 45.53
CA LEU A 879 22.86 -4.83 45.92
C LEU A 879 23.41 -5.83 46.94
N ASN A 880 22.61 -6.77 47.46
CA ASN A 880 23.12 -7.82 48.35
C ASN A 880 22.20 -9.06 48.37
N SER A 881 22.36 -10.01 47.44
CA SER A 881 22.33 -11.44 47.79
C SER A 881 22.73 -12.34 46.63
N LYS A 882 23.55 -13.34 46.95
CA LYS A 882 24.01 -14.40 46.05
C LYS A 882 22.91 -15.45 45.84
N LYS A 883 22.79 -15.91 44.59
CA LYS A 883 22.27 -17.20 44.12
C LYS A 883 20.84 -17.58 44.54
N ARG A 884 19.91 -17.54 43.57
CA ARG A 884 18.76 -18.46 43.50
C ARG A 884 18.69 -19.13 42.12
N LYS A 885 18.33 -20.41 42.10
CA LYS A 885 18.21 -21.26 40.91
C LYS A 885 16.81 -21.14 40.30
N PRO A 886 16.64 -21.31 38.97
CA PRO A 886 15.35 -21.24 38.29
C PRO A 886 14.70 -22.63 38.24
N SER A 887 13.59 -22.81 38.96
CA SER A 887 12.62 -23.88 38.72
C SER A 887 11.42 -23.72 39.66
N GLU A 888 10.36 -23.04 39.21
CA GLU A 888 8.99 -23.33 39.63
C GLU A 888 7.99 -22.67 38.65
N PRO A 889 6.91 -23.35 38.23
CA PRO A 889 5.94 -22.83 37.26
C PRO A 889 4.91 -21.93 37.94
N PHE A 890 4.49 -20.87 37.23
CA PHE A 890 3.34 -20.04 37.60
C PHE A 890 2.03 -20.81 37.38
N HIS A 891 1.19 -20.88 38.40
CA HIS A 891 -0.22 -21.24 38.27
C HIS A 891 -1.04 -19.95 38.03
N GLN A 892 -1.68 -19.84 36.88
CA GLN A 892 -2.74 -18.86 36.63
C GLN A 892 -4.03 -19.38 37.28
N GLN A 893 -4.60 -18.61 38.21
CA GLN A 893 -6.02 -18.74 38.57
C GLN A 893 -6.82 -17.96 37.53
N GLN A 894 -7.59 -18.70 36.72
CA GLN A 894 -8.70 -18.15 35.94
C GLN A 894 -9.88 -17.93 36.91
N ASP A 895 -10.42 -16.72 36.86
CA ASP A 895 -11.52 -16.10 37.62
C ASP A 895 -11.01 -14.90 38.42
N GLN A 896 -10.83 -13.76 37.73
CA GLN A 896 -10.62 -12.48 38.40
C GLN A 896 -11.98 -11.79 38.65
N PRO A 897 -12.38 -11.57 39.92
CA PRO A 897 -13.36 -10.54 40.22
C PRO A 897 -12.74 -9.17 39.90
N SER A 898 -13.56 -8.20 39.50
CA SER A 898 -13.14 -6.82 39.24
C SER A 898 -12.17 -6.30 40.29
N ILE A 899 -10.89 -6.11 39.90
CA ILE A 899 -9.84 -5.61 40.78
C ILE A 899 -10.15 -4.14 41.07
N ARG A 900 -10.57 -3.85 42.29
CA ARG A 900 -10.78 -2.49 42.80
C ARG A 900 -9.47 -2.01 43.40
N ILE A 901 -8.90 -0.95 42.83
CA ILE A 901 -7.68 -0.31 43.34
C ILE A 901 -8.05 1.06 43.88
N SER A 902 -7.55 1.40 45.07
CA SER A 902 -7.80 2.71 45.69
C SER A 902 -6.88 3.79 45.12
N LYS A 903 -7.39 5.02 44.98
CA LYS A 903 -6.61 6.18 44.55
C LYS A 903 -5.37 6.42 45.42
N ASP A 904 -5.44 6.13 46.72
CA ASP A 904 -4.30 6.24 47.63
C ASP A 904 -3.16 5.26 47.31
N GLU A 905 -3.46 4.05 46.83
CA GLU A 905 -2.44 3.07 46.39
C GLU A 905 -1.77 3.49 45.08
N VAL A 906 -2.55 4.06 44.16
CA VAL A 906 -2.04 4.65 42.91
C VAL A 906 -1.19 5.88 43.23
N GLU A 907 -1.68 6.79 44.07
CA GLU A 907 -0.94 7.97 44.51
C GLU A 907 0.31 7.61 45.32
N ALA A 908 0.31 6.53 46.10
CA ALA A 908 1.49 6.07 46.83
C ALA A 908 2.58 5.56 45.87
N THR A 909 2.17 4.81 44.83
CA THR A 909 3.08 4.34 43.76
C THR A 909 3.65 5.53 42.98
N VAL A 910 2.80 6.50 42.64
CA VAL A 910 3.15 7.77 41.99
C VAL A 910 4.04 8.65 42.89
N LYS A 911 3.82 8.68 44.21
CA LYS A 911 4.65 9.44 45.18
C LYS A 911 6.02 8.77 45.42
N THR A 912 6.16 7.46 45.24
CA THR A 912 7.47 6.79 45.26
C THR A 912 8.28 6.99 43.98
N SER A 913 7.63 7.29 42.85
CA SER A 913 8.27 7.69 41.59
C SER A 913 8.47 9.21 41.45
N ASN A 914 7.71 10.04 42.17
CA ASN A 914 7.80 11.49 42.12
C ASN A 914 8.80 12.07 43.13
N LEU A 915 10.03 12.30 42.68
CA LEU A 915 10.85 13.38 43.24
C LEU A 915 10.36 14.72 42.67
N THR A 916 9.55 15.42 43.47
CA THR A 916 9.13 16.84 43.40
C THR A 916 9.52 17.64 42.15
N LEU A 917 8.50 17.99 41.36
CA LEU A 917 8.50 19.11 40.42
C LEU A 917 8.75 20.42 41.18
N ASN A 918 9.79 21.16 40.80
CA ASN A 918 9.92 22.58 41.13
C ASN A 918 9.64 23.38 39.86
N ASP A 919 8.63 24.24 39.94
CA ASP A 919 8.34 25.27 38.94
C ASP A 919 9.59 26.16 38.75
N GLY A 920 10.08 26.15 37.52
CA GLY A 920 11.26 26.91 37.13
C GLY A 920 11.27 27.15 35.64
N THR A 921 10.37 28.00 35.16
CA THR A 921 10.53 28.71 33.89
C THR A 921 11.84 29.49 33.94
N GLN A 922 12.93 28.92 33.41
CA GLN A 922 14.04 29.71 32.90
C GLN A 922 14.47 29.18 31.53
N PRO A 923 14.58 30.05 30.52
CA PRO A 923 15.14 29.69 29.24
C PRO A 923 16.62 29.36 29.47
N THR A 924 17.02 28.11 29.28
CA THR A 924 18.43 27.74 29.32
C THR A 924 19.17 28.50 28.23
N ASP A 925 20.20 29.22 28.67
CA ASP A 925 21.15 29.99 27.88
C ASP A 925 21.54 29.28 26.57
N ARG A 926 21.32 29.95 25.44
CA ARG A 926 21.62 29.47 24.06
C ARG A 926 23.13 29.26 23.77
N SER A 927 24.01 29.19 24.76
CA SER A 927 25.45 29.38 24.55
C SER A 927 26.41 28.25 24.97
N THR A 928 25.96 27.09 25.49
CA THR A 928 26.93 26.08 26.01
C THR A 928 26.70 24.59 25.68
N ASN A 929 25.84 24.21 24.74
CA ASN A 929 25.84 22.83 24.20
C ASN A 929 26.16 22.82 22.70
N LYS A 930 27.44 22.99 22.35
CA LYS A 930 27.94 22.59 21.04
C LYS A 930 28.40 21.12 21.10
N GLY A 931 27.69 20.24 20.39
CA GLY A 931 28.26 18.97 19.92
C GLY A 931 27.77 17.67 20.58
N LEU A 932 26.49 17.53 20.93
CA LEU A 932 25.92 16.19 21.16
C LEU A 932 24.53 16.10 20.52
N ASN A 933 24.42 15.22 19.54
CA ASN A 933 23.13 14.78 19.03
C ASN A 933 22.34 14.10 20.17
N PRO A 934 21.14 14.59 20.55
CA PRO A 934 20.34 13.95 21.58
C PRO A 934 19.76 12.60 21.12
N PHE A 935 19.76 12.30 19.81
CA PHE A 935 19.22 11.04 19.29
C PHE A 935 20.19 9.86 19.44
N PRO A 936 19.68 8.70 19.90
CA PRO A 936 20.51 7.52 20.17
C PRO A 936 20.86 6.68 18.93
N PHE A 937 20.40 7.05 17.72
CA PHE A 937 20.55 6.25 16.49
C PHE A 937 21.41 6.88 15.35
N PRO A 938 22.57 7.52 15.60
CA PRO A 938 23.44 7.93 14.50
C PRO A 938 24.05 6.69 13.79
N ARG A 939 23.85 6.61 12.47
CA ARG A 939 24.08 5.45 11.57
C ARG A 939 25.40 4.67 11.80
N THR A 940 25.28 3.35 11.95
CA THR A 940 26.32 2.37 11.54
C THR A 940 25.81 1.66 10.28
N PRO A 941 26.37 1.94 9.09
CA PRO A 941 25.86 1.39 7.83
C PRO A 941 25.87 -0.14 7.80
N TYR A 942 24.86 -0.72 7.17
CA TYR A 942 24.86 -2.14 6.87
C TYR A 942 26.03 -2.47 5.92
N ARG A 943 26.90 -3.41 6.30
CA ARG A 943 27.91 -3.96 5.38
C ARG A 943 27.41 -5.31 4.89
N PRO A 944 27.24 -5.52 3.57
CA PRO A 944 26.98 -6.84 3.04
C PRO A 944 28.06 -7.82 3.54
N LEU A 945 27.68 -9.08 3.70
CA LEU A 945 28.48 -10.23 4.17
C LEU A 945 29.83 -10.47 3.43
N ALA A 946 30.25 -9.56 2.55
CA ALA A 946 31.52 -9.62 1.87
C ALA A 946 32.71 -9.55 2.85
N ALA A 947 33.44 -10.66 2.90
CA ALA A 947 34.87 -10.74 3.17
C ALA A 947 35.40 -10.75 4.63
N SER A 948 34.57 -10.75 5.68
CA SER A 948 35.13 -10.88 7.04
C SER A 948 35.49 -12.32 7.44
N ASN A 949 34.89 -13.34 6.80
CA ASN A 949 35.05 -14.73 7.24
C ASN A 949 35.38 -15.75 6.13
N GLY A 950 35.44 -15.41 4.85
CA GLY A 950 35.79 -16.39 3.79
C GLY A 950 34.68 -17.39 3.41
N VAL A 951 33.42 -17.13 3.79
CA VAL A 951 32.24 -17.75 3.16
C VAL A 951 31.87 -16.90 1.94
N LYS A 952 31.86 -17.47 0.73
CA LYS A 952 31.28 -16.80 -0.44
C LYS A 952 29.77 -16.91 -0.33
N ALA A 953 29.07 -15.79 -0.12
CA ALA A 953 27.64 -15.76 -0.33
C ALA A 953 27.35 -16.12 -1.81
N PRO A 954 26.27 -16.85 -2.11
CA PRO A 954 25.89 -17.12 -3.49
C PRO A 954 25.50 -15.81 -4.19
N ASN A 955 26.23 -15.47 -5.27
CA ASN A 955 26.16 -14.14 -5.88
C ASN A 955 24.91 -13.90 -6.76
N SER A 956 24.19 -14.93 -7.21
CA SER A 956 23.06 -14.71 -8.12
C SER A 956 22.03 -15.85 -8.12
N VAL A 957 20.74 -15.52 -8.11
CA VAL A 957 19.62 -16.49 -8.14
C VAL A 957 18.68 -16.24 -9.31
N LEU A 958 18.20 -17.32 -9.90
CA LEU A 958 17.11 -17.31 -10.87
C LEU A 958 15.94 -18.11 -10.28
N ILE A 959 14.76 -17.49 -10.26
CA ILE A 959 13.54 -18.07 -9.70
C ILE A 959 12.45 -18.12 -10.77
N PRO A 960 12.17 -19.31 -11.33
CA PRO A 960 11.01 -19.51 -12.18
C PRO A 960 9.73 -19.53 -11.32
N SER A 961 8.80 -18.63 -11.58
CA SER A 961 7.51 -18.55 -10.88
C SER A 961 6.36 -18.72 -11.87
N LYS A 962 5.32 -19.44 -11.45
CA LYS A 962 4.08 -19.59 -12.24
C LYS A 962 3.19 -18.35 -12.10
N SER A 963 3.34 -17.57 -11.04
CA SER A 963 2.45 -16.46 -10.70
C SER A 963 2.69 -15.19 -11.52
N ILE A 964 3.81 -15.10 -12.23
CA ILE A 964 4.20 -13.92 -13.02
C ILE A 964 4.19 -14.23 -14.52
N THR A 965 3.83 -13.23 -15.32
CA THR A 965 3.76 -13.31 -16.79
C THR A 965 4.94 -12.63 -17.48
N SER A 966 5.57 -11.66 -16.81
CA SER A 966 6.78 -10.92 -17.21
C SER A 966 7.97 -11.29 -16.31
N SER A 967 9.19 -10.90 -16.69
CA SER A 967 10.39 -11.11 -15.86
C SER A 967 10.74 -9.86 -15.05
N TYR A 968 11.34 -10.04 -13.87
CA TYR A 968 11.79 -8.96 -13.00
C TYR A 968 13.23 -9.19 -12.59
N LEU A 969 14.05 -8.14 -12.56
CA LEU A 969 15.47 -8.28 -12.23
C LEU A 969 15.90 -7.17 -11.28
N VAL A 970 16.69 -7.52 -10.27
CA VAL A 970 17.45 -6.55 -9.47
C VAL A 970 18.91 -6.98 -9.39
N SER A 971 19.80 -6.01 -9.58
CA SER A 971 21.24 -6.16 -9.44
C SER A 971 21.73 -5.15 -8.40
N ILE A 972 22.41 -5.61 -7.35
CA ILE A 972 22.72 -4.81 -6.15
C ILE A 972 24.23 -4.76 -5.92
N VAL A 973 24.76 -3.57 -5.63
CA VAL A 973 26.15 -3.32 -5.24
C VAL A 973 26.22 -2.49 -3.94
N PRO A 974 27.31 -2.57 -3.16
CA PRO A 974 27.51 -1.72 -1.99
C PRO A 974 27.65 -0.22 -2.37
N CYS A 975 26.93 0.65 -1.66
CA CYS A 975 26.97 2.10 -1.82
C CYS A 975 26.76 2.82 -0.47
N ASP A 976 27.85 3.31 0.12
CA ASP A 976 27.82 3.96 1.44
C ASP A 976 28.01 5.49 1.31
N ILE A 977 26.89 6.23 1.29
CA ILE A 977 26.89 7.68 1.04
C ILE A 977 26.22 8.52 2.14
N VAL A 978 25.83 7.94 3.28
CA VAL A 978 25.29 8.71 4.42
C VAL A 978 26.33 8.78 5.53
N TYR A 979 26.65 10.00 5.94
CA TYR A 979 27.69 10.30 6.91
C TYR A 979 27.09 11.03 8.12
N HIS A 980 27.62 10.75 9.30
CA HIS A 980 27.25 11.51 10.50
C HIS A 980 27.71 12.97 10.35
N PRO A 981 26.87 13.99 10.67
CA PRO A 981 27.21 15.40 10.43
C PRO A 981 28.52 15.85 11.07
N GLU A 982 28.85 15.38 12.27
CA GLU A 982 30.12 15.73 12.94
C GLU A 982 31.37 15.12 12.28
N LYS A 983 31.20 14.07 11.47
CA LYS A 983 32.29 13.36 10.77
C LYS A 983 32.31 13.61 9.27
N ALA A 984 31.25 14.21 8.73
CA ALA A 984 31.12 14.46 7.30
C ALA A 984 32.08 15.57 6.87
N THR A 985 32.85 15.29 5.82
CA THR A 985 33.63 16.31 5.09
C THR A 985 32.82 16.91 3.96
N GLU A 986 33.28 18.02 3.39
CA GLU A 986 32.66 18.59 2.17
C GLU A 986 32.64 17.58 1.02
N GLU A 987 33.71 16.80 0.82
CA GLU A 987 33.76 15.72 -0.18
C GLU A 987 32.69 14.65 0.07
N ASN A 988 32.36 14.35 1.33
CA ASN A 988 31.32 13.38 1.66
C ASN A 988 29.92 13.87 1.27
N HIS A 989 29.62 15.15 1.48
CA HIS A 989 28.35 15.73 1.02
C HIS A 989 28.30 15.80 -0.51
N LEU A 990 29.40 16.18 -1.17
CA LEU A 990 29.50 16.15 -2.63
C LEU A 990 29.29 14.73 -3.17
N ASP A 991 29.86 13.69 -2.54
CA ASP A 991 29.62 12.29 -2.89
C ASP A 991 28.15 11.90 -2.84
N GLN A 992 27.48 12.29 -1.76
CA GLN A 992 26.08 11.97 -1.58
C GLN A 992 25.23 12.57 -2.71
N HIS A 993 25.37 13.87 -2.96
CA HIS A 993 24.59 14.56 -3.99
C HIS A 993 25.01 14.16 -5.42
N ALA A 994 26.30 13.94 -5.68
CA ALA A 994 26.78 13.47 -6.99
C ALA A 994 26.26 12.06 -7.30
N THR A 995 26.19 11.17 -6.29
CA THR A 995 25.66 9.81 -6.48
C THR A 995 24.17 9.83 -6.80
N LEU A 996 23.38 10.61 -6.04
CA LEU A 996 21.94 10.78 -6.29
C LEU A 996 21.69 11.43 -7.66
N LEU A 997 22.47 12.47 -8.00
CA LEU A 997 22.37 13.14 -9.29
C LEU A 997 22.68 12.21 -10.46
N LEU A 998 23.71 11.36 -10.35
CA LEU A 998 24.03 10.39 -11.40
C LEU A 998 23.00 9.26 -11.53
N CYS A 999 22.31 8.90 -10.43
CA CYS A 999 21.15 8.00 -10.51
C CYS A 999 19.99 8.66 -11.28
N GLU A 1000 19.75 9.95 -11.03
CA GLU A 1000 18.72 10.76 -11.68
C GLU A 1000 18.96 10.91 -13.19
N ILE A 1001 20.09 11.54 -13.58
CA ILE A 1001 21.03 10.96 -14.55
C ILE A 1001 20.45 9.92 -15.51
N LEU A 1002 20.70 8.69 -15.08
CA LEU A 1002 20.46 7.45 -15.78
C LEU A 1002 18.97 7.08 -15.84
N SER A 1003 18.21 7.34 -14.77
CA SER A 1003 16.88 6.77 -14.55
C SER A 1003 15.71 7.66 -14.94
N ARG A 1004 15.91 8.97 -15.10
CA ARG A 1004 14.85 9.92 -15.44
C ARG A 1004 14.13 9.52 -16.73
N SER A 1005 12.89 9.96 -16.90
CA SER A 1005 12.17 9.86 -18.18
C SER A 1005 13.02 10.48 -19.29
N GLU A 1006 13.10 9.79 -20.44
CA GLU A 1006 13.99 10.15 -21.56
C GLU A 1006 15.50 10.16 -21.23
N GLY A 1007 15.89 9.71 -20.03
CA GLY A 1007 17.28 9.47 -19.67
C GLY A 1007 17.87 8.24 -20.36
N PRO A 1008 19.19 7.99 -20.23
CA PRO A 1008 19.89 6.91 -20.91
C PRO A 1008 19.24 5.52 -20.74
N LEU A 1009 18.81 5.16 -19.52
CA LEU A 1009 18.16 3.86 -19.28
C LEU A 1009 16.78 3.79 -19.90
N TYR A 1010 16.01 4.88 -19.79
CA TYR A 1010 14.68 4.96 -20.40
C TYR A 1010 14.77 4.69 -21.90
N SER A 1011 15.60 5.44 -22.63
CA SER A 1011 15.69 5.34 -24.09
C SER A 1011 16.24 3.99 -24.55
N ALA A 1012 17.21 3.42 -23.84
CA ALA A 1012 17.86 2.18 -24.23
C ALA A 1012 17.09 0.90 -23.85
N ILE A 1013 16.24 0.97 -22.82
CA ILE A 1013 15.51 -0.20 -22.30
C ILE A 1013 14.01 -0.07 -22.57
N ARG A 1014 13.38 0.97 -22.04
CA ARG A 1014 11.92 1.19 -22.20
C ARG A 1014 11.57 1.63 -23.62
N GLY A 1015 12.31 2.59 -24.18
CA GLY A 1015 12.12 3.05 -25.55
C GLY A 1015 12.36 1.98 -26.62
N GLN A 1016 13.09 0.91 -26.28
CA GLN A 1016 13.29 -0.26 -27.13
C GLN A 1016 12.29 -1.40 -26.84
N GLY A 1017 11.38 -1.24 -25.88
CA GLY A 1017 10.39 -2.24 -25.51
C GLY A 1017 10.93 -3.46 -24.76
N TYR A 1018 12.16 -3.42 -24.23
CA TYR A 1018 12.75 -4.57 -23.53
C TYR A 1018 12.12 -4.79 -22.14
N ALA A 1019 11.77 -3.70 -21.47
CA ALA A 1019 11.06 -3.71 -20.19
C ALA A 1019 10.21 -2.45 -20.01
N TYR A 1020 9.14 -2.56 -19.23
CA TYR A 1020 8.26 -1.42 -18.96
C TYR A 1020 8.93 -0.37 -18.07
N GLY A 1021 9.66 -0.80 -17.04
CA GLY A 1021 10.32 0.09 -16.09
C GLY A 1021 11.76 -0.31 -15.83
N CYS A 1022 12.64 0.67 -15.73
CA CYS A 1022 14.01 0.47 -15.29
C CYS A 1022 14.53 1.68 -14.53
N SER A 1023 15.32 1.46 -13.49
CA SER A 1023 15.93 2.53 -12.71
C SER A 1023 17.18 2.05 -11.98
N ILE A 1024 18.02 2.99 -11.58
CA ILE A 1024 19.09 2.78 -10.61
C ILE A 1024 18.84 3.69 -9.40
N SER A 1025 18.82 3.09 -8.21
CA SER A 1025 18.42 3.77 -6.97
C SER A 1025 19.41 3.47 -5.84
N VAL A 1026 19.52 4.40 -4.88
CA VAL A 1026 20.34 4.21 -3.67
C VAL A 1026 19.44 3.97 -2.46
N TYR A 1027 19.64 2.83 -1.82
CA TYR A 1027 19.04 2.47 -0.55
C TYR A 1027 19.93 2.96 0.59
N LEU A 1028 19.68 4.20 1.02
CA LEU A 1028 20.51 4.93 1.99
C LEU A 1028 20.68 4.18 3.32
N TRP A 1029 19.67 3.43 3.78
CA TRP A 1029 19.74 2.77 5.10
C TRP A 1029 20.51 1.45 5.07
N THR A 1030 20.36 0.68 3.99
CA THR A 1030 21.07 -0.59 3.78
C THR A 1030 22.45 -0.41 3.13
N ALA A 1031 22.83 0.83 2.80
CA ALA A 1031 24.10 1.16 2.14
C ALA A 1031 24.28 0.41 0.81
N GLN A 1032 23.22 0.37 0.01
CA GLN A 1032 23.16 -0.37 -1.26
C GLN A 1032 22.76 0.55 -2.40
N MET A 1033 23.20 0.19 -3.61
CA MET A 1033 22.71 0.74 -4.86
C MET A 1033 22.19 -0.43 -5.69
N ALA A 1034 21.00 -0.29 -6.26
CA ALA A 1034 20.40 -1.33 -7.08
C ALA A 1034 20.00 -0.79 -8.44
N PHE A 1035 20.27 -1.59 -9.47
CA PHE A 1035 19.66 -1.47 -10.79
C PHE A 1035 18.49 -2.44 -10.86
N GLU A 1036 17.32 -1.95 -11.22
CA GLU A 1036 16.06 -2.68 -11.22
C GLU A 1036 15.39 -2.62 -12.59
N ILE A 1037 14.79 -3.74 -12.97
CA ILE A 1037 13.96 -3.88 -14.17
C ILE A 1037 12.61 -4.49 -13.76
N ARG A 1038 11.52 -3.83 -14.17
CA ARG A 1038 10.14 -4.24 -13.95
C ARG A 1038 9.46 -4.56 -15.28
N ASP A 1039 8.68 -5.63 -15.29
CA ASP A 1039 7.94 -6.13 -16.45
C ASP A 1039 8.81 -6.25 -17.71
N ALA A 1040 9.90 -7.00 -17.59
CA ALA A 1040 10.80 -7.28 -18.69
C ALA A 1040 10.25 -8.37 -19.61
N MET A 1041 10.07 -8.01 -20.87
CA MET A 1041 9.78 -8.96 -21.95
C MET A 1041 11.08 -9.65 -22.42
N ASP A 1042 12.19 -8.92 -22.40
CA ASP A 1042 13.53 -9.44 -22.67
C ASP A 1042 14.53 -8.95 -21.60
N PRO A 1043 14.64 -9.66 -20.46
CA PRO A 1043 15.54 -9.26 -19.37
C PRO A 1043 17.02 -9.33 -19.77
N VAL A 1044 17.37 -10.10 -20.81
CA VAL A 1044 18.75 -10.19 -21.31
C VAL A 1044 19.13 -8.92 -22.04
N LYS A 1045 18.33 -8.51 -23.04
CA LYS A 1045 18.59 -7.27 -23.79
C LYS A 1045 18.54 -6.04 -22.89
N ALA A 1046 17.62 -6.01 -21.92
CA ALA A 1046 17.54 -4.92 -20.95
C ALA A 1046 18.81 -4.82 -20.08
N TYR A 1047 19.35 -5.95 -19.60
CA TYR A 1047 20.58 -5.96 -18.81
C TYR A 1047 21.83 -5.63 -19.65
N ASP A 1048 21.88 -6.09 -20.90
CA ASP A 1048 22.94 -5.74 -21.85
C ASP A 1048 22.98 -4.23 -22.11
N ALA A 1049 21.82 -3.63 -22.39
CA ALA A 1049 21.68 -2.20 -22.60
C ALA A 1049 22.15 -1.39 -21.37
N PHE A 1050 21.81 -1.84 -20.16
CA PHE A 1050 22.32 -1.26 -18.92
C PHE A 1050 23.85 -1.32 -18.84
N LEU A 1051 24.44 -2.50 -19.00
CA LEU A 1051 25.90 -2.66 -18.92
C LEU A 1051 26.61 -1.85 -20.01
N ASP A 1052 26.04 -1.74 -21.20
CA ASP A 1052 26.58 -0.94 -22.28
C ASP A 1052 26.56 0.56 -21.96
N ILE A 1053 25.51 1.06 -21.30
CA ILE A 1053 25.50 2.44 -20.78
C ILE A 1053 26.61 2.63 -19.75
N ILE A 1054 26.73 1.73 -18.77
CA ILE A 1054 27.78 1.82 -17.74
C ILE A 1054 29.18 1.76 -18.35
N ARG A 1055 29.39 0.99 -19.43
CA ARG A 1055 30.66 0.95 -20.20
C ARG A 1055 30.90 2.23 -20.99
N ARG A 1056 29.88 2.77 -21.68
CA ARG A 1056 30.01 4.01 -22.46
C ARG A 1056 30.35 5.21 -21.58
N MET A 1057 29.97 5.21 -20.31
CA MET A 1057 30.44 6.24 -19.37
C MET A 1057 31.98 6.26 -19.18
N ASP A 1058 32.71 5.18 -19.47
CA ASP A 1058 34.19 5.19 -19.47
C ASP A 1058 34.79 5.87 -20.72
N THR A 1059 34.11 5.83 -21.87
CA THR A 1059 34.67 6.22 -23.18
C THR A 1059 33.99 7.44 -23.83
N GLU A 1060 32.72 7.66 -23.52
CA GLU A 1060 31.77 8.59 -24.16
C GLU A 1060 31.00 9.36 -23.07
N TRP A 1061 31.72 9.90 -22.08
CA TRP A 1061 31.12 10.55 -20.91
C TRP A 1061 30.17 11.69 -21.32
N GLU A 1062 30.62 12.60 -22.17
CA GLU A 1062 29.85 13.77 -22.61
C GLU A 1062 28.56 13.38 -23.33
N GLU A 1063 28.58 12.34 -24.16
CA GLU A 1063 27.40 11.87 -24.92
C GLU A 1063 26.44 11.03 -24.06
N THR A 1064 26.93 10.42 -22.98
CA THR A 1064 26.13 9.50 -22.15
C THR A 1064 25.48 10.20 -20.95
N VAL A 1065 26.26 10.98 -20.19
CA VAL A 1065 25.81 11.60 -18.92
C VAL A 1065 26.39 13.00 -18.67
N GLY A 1066 27.36 13.44 -19.47
CA GLY A 1066 28.17 14.62 -19.21
C GLY A 1066 27.73 15.89 -19.92
N GLY A 1067 26.65 15.83 -20.71
CA GLY A 1067 26.10 17.02 -21.34
C GLY A 1067 25.49 17.97 -20.30
N GLN A 1068 25.58 19.27 -20.60
CA GLN A 1068 25.12 20.32 -19.69
C GLN A 1068 23.61 20.19 -19.42
N PHE A 1069 22.85 19.85 -20.46
CA PHE A 1069 21.42 19.67 -20.39
C PHE A 1069 21.03 18.52 -19.45
N GLU A 1070 21.70 17.38 -19.53
CA GLU A 1070 21.48 16.21 -18.68
C GLU A 1070 21.72 16.54 -17.21
N ILE A 1071 22.81 17.24 -16.92
CA ILE A 1071 23.18 17.63 -15.55
C ILE A 1071 22.17 18.65 -15.01
N GLU A 1072 21.85 19.71 -15.76
CA GLU A 1072 20.93 20.75 -15.31
C GLU A 1072 19.51 20.21 -15.08
N THR A 1073 19.00 19.37 -15.97
CA THR A 1073 17.67 18.76 -15.81
C THR A 1073 17.60 17.81 -14.63
N ALA A 1074 18.64 16.99 -14.42
CA ALA A 1074 18.71 16.13 -13.25
C ALA A 1074 18.86 16.92 -11.93
N MET A 1075 19.60 18.03 -11.94
CA MET A 1075 19.68 18.95 -10.81
C MET A 1075 18.33 19.59 -10.52
N ALA A 1076 17.58 20.00 -11.54
CA ALA A 1076 16.24 20.54 -11.40
C ALA A 1076 15.28 19.50 -10.80
N SER A 1077 15.36 18.23 -11.26
CA SER A 1077 14.56 17.12 -10.70
C SER A 1077 14.88 16.88 -9.22
N GLN A 1078 16.16 16.78 -8.85
CA GLN A 1078 16.58 16.60 -7.45
C GLN A 1078 16.19 17.80 -6.56
N ALA A 1079 16.28 19.02 -7.09
CA ALA A 1079 15.81 20.22 -6.42
C ALA A 1079 14.29 20.19 -6.19
N TYR A 1080 13.53 19.78 -7.20
CA TYR A 1080 12.08 19.59 -7.10
C TYR A 1080 11.72 18.55 -6.04
N GLN A 1081 12.34 17.36 -6.05
CA GLN A 1081 12.11 16.31 -5.05
C GLN A 1081 12.40 16.79 -3.62
N THR A 1082 13.51 17.51 -3.43
CA THR A 1082 13.87 18.10 -2.13
C THR A 1082 12.81 19.11 -1.63
N CYS A 1083 12.15 19.82 -2.54
CA CYS A 1083 11.06 20.74 -2.23
C CYS A 1083 9.75 20.00 -1.97
N MET A 1084 9.42 18.98 -2.77
CA MET A 1084 8.21 18.16 -2.60
C MET A 1084 8.16 17.43 -1.26
N GLU A 1085 9.30 16.94 -0.76
CA GLU A 1085 9.37 16.31 0.58
C GLU A 1085 8.89 17.24 1.72
N ARG A 1086 8.78 18.55 1.47
CA ARG A 1086 8.40 19.60 2.43
C ARG A 1086 7.13 20.34 2.00
N ALA A 1087 6.38 19.79 1.03
CA ALA A 1087 5.17 20.40 0.50
C ALA A 1087 3.92 20.15 1.36
N THR A 1088 3.99 19.24 2.34
CA THR A 1088 2.88 18.87 3.22
C THR A 1088 3.33 18.80 4.67
N ALA A 1089 2.38 18.85 5.62
CA ALA A 1089 2.70 18.76 7.04
C ALA A 1089 3.32 17.40 7.40
N GLY A 1090 2.76 16.30 6.89
CA GLY A 1090 3.31 14.95 7.06
C GLY A 1090 4.72 14.81 6.46
N GLY A 1091 4.94 15.37 5.26
CA GLY A 1091 6.26 15.40 4.61
C GLY A 1091 7.29 16.15 5.46
N ALA A 1092 6.92 17.34 5.95
CA ALA A 1092 7.73 18.17 6.83
C ALA A 1092 8.11 17.44 8.14
N LEU A 1093 7.14 16.81 8.82
CA LEU A 1093 7.38 16.01 10.04
C LEU A 1093 8.38 14.87 9.78
N SER A 1094 8.20 14.16 8.68
CA SER A 1094 9.05 13.04 8.28
C SER A 1094 10.46 13.50 7.88
N TRP A 1095 10.58 14.62 7.17
CA TRP A 1095 11.87 15.21 6.78
C TRP A 1095 12.70 15.60 8.01
N VAL A 1096 12.08 16.28 8.98
CA VAL A 1096 12.74 16.68 10.24
C VAL A 1096 13.17 15.46 11.06
N LEU A 1097 12.34 14.42 11.11
CA LEU A 1097 12.67 13.18 11.80
C LEU A 1097 13.85 12.45 11.15
N ARG A 1098 13.84 12.30 9.81
CA ARG A 1098 14.94 11.69 9.06
C ARG A 1098 16.26 12.45 9.29
N GLY A 1099 16.20 13.78 9.32
CA GLY A 1099 17.35 14.63 9.65
C GLY A 1099 17.89 14.35 11.05
N ALA A 1100 17.01 14.34 12.06
CA ALA A 1100 17.37 14.08 13.44
C ALA A 1100 18.05 12.71 13.63
N VAL A 1101 17.49 11.65 13.04
CA VAL A 1101 18.08 10.29 13.14
C VAL A 1101 19.42 10.19 12.40
N ARG A 1102 19.61 10.93 11.30
CA ARG A 1102 20.92 11.01 10.62
C ARG A 1102 21.98 11.76 11.43
N GLY A 1103 21.55 12.54 12.43
CA GLY A 1103 22.42 13.25 13.36
C GLY A 1103 22.39 14.77 13.24
N TYR A 1104 21.48 15.34 12.46
CA TYR A 1104 21.33 16.78 12.33
C TYR A 1104 20.58 17.34 13.54
N THR A 1105 21.17 18.34 14.20
CA THR A 1105 20.63 18.91 15.45
C THR A 1105 19.87 20.23 15.25
N SER A 1106 19.87 20.76 14.02
CA SER A 1106 19.10 21.97 13.68
C SER A 1106 18.58 21.93 12.25
N LEU A 1107 17.44 22.59 12.02
CA LEU A 1107 16.84 22.72 10.69
C LEU A 1107 17.74 23.52 9.72
N ASP A 1108 18.50 24.48 10.24
CA ASP A 1108 19.45 25.27 9.45
C ASP A 1108 20.60 24.41 8.91
N GLU A 1109 21.20 23.55 9.74
CA GLU A 1109 22.22 22.59 9.30
C GLU A 1109 21.67 21.59 8.27
N LEU A 1110 20.47 21.06 8.51
CA LEU A 1110 19.81 20.14 7.59
C LEU A 1110 19.52 20.81 6.24
N SER A 1111 19.00 22.04 6.25
CA SER A 1111 18.67 22.81 5.04
C SER A 1111 19.91 23.15 4.22
N LYS A 1112 21.03 23.45 4.88
CA LYS A 1112 22.31 23.73 4.22
C LYS A 1112 22.85 22.55 3.41
N THR A 1113 22.42 21.32 3.68
CA THR A 1113 22.83 20.16 2.89
C THR A 1113 22.36 20.27 1.44
N GLY A 1114 21.17 20.82 1.19
CA GLY A 1114 20.64 21.04 -0.16
C GLY A 1114 21.53 21.92 -1.04
N ASN A 1115 22.31 22.83 -0.44
CA ASN A 1115 23.23 23.72 -1.17
C ASN A 1115 24.38 22.96 -1.85
N TYR A 1116 24.71 21.74 -1.40
CA TYR A 1116 25.76 20.95 -2.03
C TYR A 1116 25.37 20.42 -3.41
N LEU A 1117 24.07 20.31 -3.72
CA LEU A 1117 23.59 19.95 -5.06
C LEU A 1117 24.15 20.92 -6.12
N ASN A 1118 24.09 22.23 -5.84
CA ASN A 1118 24.60 23.29 -6.73
C ASN A 1118 26.13 23.37 -6.79
N LYS A 1119 26.84 22.64 -5.93
CA LYS A 1119 28.30 22.57 -5.90
C LYS A 1119 28.86 21.33 -6.62
N VAL A 1120 28.02 20.37 -6.99
CA VAL A 1120 28.46 19.14 -7.66
C VAL A 1120 29.10 19.49 -8.99
N THR A 1121 30.30 18.96 -9.22
CA THR A 1121 31.03 19.13 -10.50
C THR A 1121 31.04 17.84 -11.32
N VAL A 1122 31.40 17.95 -12.61
CA VAL A 1122 31.61 16.76 -13.47
C VAL A 1122 32.69 15.84 -12.90
N ASP A 1123 33.71 16.38 -12.25
CA ASP A 1123 34.76 15.59 -11.61
C ASP A 1123 34.21 14.78 -10.42
N ASP A 1124 33.26 15.34 -9.66
CA ASP A 1124 32.56 14.61 -8.60
C ASP A 1124 31.72 13.46 -9.17
N LEU A 1125 30.99 13.69 -10.27
CA LEU A 1125 30.23 12.65 -10.96
C LEU A 1125 31.15 11.51 -11.45
N LYS A 1126 32.29 11.85 -12.07
CA LYS A 1126 33.29 10.85 -12.49
C LYS A 1126 33.89 10.10 -11.30
N ARG A 1127 34.09 10.78 -10.17
CA ARG A 1127 34.63 10.20 -8.94
C ARG A 1127 33.66 9.18 -8.34
N VAL A 1128 32.36 9.51 -8.21
CA VAL A 1128 31.35 8.58 -7.70
C VAL A 1128 31.03 7.45 -8.69
N TYR A 1129 31.09 7.70 -10.00
CA TYR A 1129 30.98 6.65 -11.02
C TYR A 1129 32.04 5.55 -10.80
N ASN A 1130 33.31 5.96 -10.68
CA ASN A 1130 34.42 5.03 -10.45
C ASN A 1130 34.32 4.31 -9.10
N LYS A 1131 33.73 4.98 -8.09
CA LYS A 1131 33.61 4.45 -6.73
C LYS A 1131 32.44 3.46 -6.58
N TYR A 1132 31.28 3.75 -7.18
CA TYR A 1132 30.03 3.00 -6.93
C TYR A 1132 29.48 2.30 -8.18
N PHE A 1133 29.31 3.01 -9.29
CA PHE A 1133 28.62 2.49 -10.47
C PHE A 1133 29.44 1.46 -11.25
N LYS A 1134 30.76 1.65 -11.35
CA LYS A 1134 31.65 0.73 -12.08
C LYS A 1134 31.68 -0.69 -11.50
N GLN A 1135 31.19 -0.87 -10.27
CA GLN A 1135 31.08 -2.17 -9.62
C GLN A 1135 30.13 -3.12 -10.39
N PHE A 1136 29.12 -2.60 -11.10
CA PHE A 1136 28.22 -3.41 -11.92
C PHE A 1136 28.91 -4.14 -13.07
N LEU A 1137 30.06 -3.65 -13.55
CA LEU A 1137 30.83 -4.29 -14.63
C LEU A 1137 31.68 -5.47 -14.13
N ASN A 1138 32.00 -5.50 -12.83
CA ASN A 1138 32.97 -6.40 -12.24
C ASN A 1138 32.28 -7.45 -11.37
N GLY A 1139 31.57 -8.40 -11.99
CA GLY A 1139 30.72 -9.41 -11.34
C GLY A 1139 31.44 -10.48 -10.49
N ARG A 1140 32.39 -10.10 -9.61
CA ARG A 1140 33.14 -11.06 -8.78
C ARG A 1140 33.08 -10.81 -7.28
N ASP A 1141 33.12 -9.55 -6.82
CA ASP A 1141 33.11 -9.22 -5.38
C ASP A 1141 31.99 -8.19 -5.07
N GLY A 1142 30.96 -8.60 -4.32
CA GLY A 1142 29.91 -7.71 -3.79
C GLY A 1142 28.66 -7.52 -4.66
N LEU A 1143 28.65 -7.99 -5.92
CA LEU A 1143 27.48 -7.96 -6.80
C LEU A 1143 26.49 -9.09 -6.46
N THR A 1144 25.22 -8.73 -6.19
CA THR A 1144 24.12 -9.69 -6.01
C THR A 1144 23.06 -9.49 -7.08
N THR A 1145 22.65 -10.54 -7.78
CA THR A 1145 21.61 -10.44 -8.83
C THR A 1145 20.48 -11.44 -8.59
N VAL A 1146 19.23 -10.95 -8.58
CA VAL A 1146 18.02 -11.76 -8.50
C VAL A 1146 17.25 -11.58 -9.80
N LEU A 1147 16.90 -12.70 -10.45
CA LEU A 1147 16.08 -12.72 -11.65
C LEU A 1147 14.84 -13.61 -11.42
N LEU A 1148 13.67 -13.00 -11.45
CA LEU A 1148 12.38 -13.70 -11.47
C LEU A 1148 11.96 -13.87 -12.93
N THR A 1149 11.54 -15.08 -13.30
CA THR A 1149 11.07 -15.37 -14.66
C THR A 1149 9.73 -16.12 -14.66
N PRO A 1150 8.94 -16.03 -15.74
CA PRO A 1150 7.83 -16.95 -15.98
C PRO A 1150 8.29 -18.42 -16.02
N PRO A 1151 7.37 -19.41 -15.99
CA PRO A 1151 7.75 -20.81 -15.93
C PRO A 1151 8.42 -21.28 -17.22
N SER A 1152 9.56 -21.98 -17.09
CA SER A 1152 10.44 -22.45 -18.18
C SER A 1152 11.27 -21.34 -18.87
N PRO A 1153 12.17 -20.67 -18.14
CA PRO A 1153 13.09 -19.72 -18.75
C PRO A 1153 13.96 -20.41 -19.81
N PRO A 1154 14.24 -19.77 -20.96
CA PRO A 1154 15.19 -20.30 -21.94
C PRO A 1154 16.56 -20.57 -21.29
N GLU A 1155 17.17 -21.74 -21.55
CA GLU A 1155 18.53 -22.06 -21.06
C GLU A 1155 19.59 -21.05 -21.53
N SER A 1156 19.30 -20.32 -22.62
CA SER A 1156 20.14 -19.23 -23.13
C SER A 1156 20.32 -18.09 -22.14
N ILE A 1157 19.33 -17.79 -21.28
CA ILE A 1157 19.43 -16.67 -20.31
C ILE A 1157 20.61 -16.90 -19.37
N LYS A 1158 20.69 -18.08 -18.72
CA LYS A 1158 21.80 -18.38 -17.78
C LYS A 1158 23.15 -18.34 -18.47
N SER A 1159 23.22 -18.91 -19.68
CA SER A 1159 24.45 -18.96 -20.47
C SER A 1159 24.94 -17.57 -20.84
N HIS A 1160 24.01 -16.65 -21.13
CA HIS A 1160 24.33 -15.26 -21.46
C HIS A 1160 24.84 -14.49 -20.25
N PHE A 1161 24.13 -14.54 -19.12
CA PHE A 1161 24.57 -13.83 -17.90
C PHE A 1161 25.91 -14.34 -17.34
N ALA A 1162 26.27 -15.60 -17.59
CA ALA A 1162 27.57 -16.15 -17.20
C ALA A 1162 28.76 -15.37 -17.81
N GLN A 1163 28.58 -14.72 -18.97
CA GLN A 1163 29.63 -13.89 -19.59
C GLN A 1163 29.97 -12.64 -18.76
N TYR A 1164 29.05 -12.20 -17.89
CA TYR A 1164 29.22 -11.09 -16.97
C TYR A 1164 29.70 -11.51 -15.58
N GLY A 1165 30.01 -12.81 -15.40
CA GLY A 1165 30.37 -13.38 -14.10
C GLY A 1165 29.16 -13.71 -13.22
N ILE A 1166 27.94 -13.52 -13.73
CA ILE A 1166 26.67 -13.80 -13.04
C ILE A 1166 26.29 -15.25 -13.34
N ASN A 1167 26.63 -16.14 -12.41
CA ASN A 1167 26.29 -17.56 -12.51
C ASN A 1167 25.04 -17.83 -11.69
N PHE A 1168 23.88 -17.83 -12.35
CA PHE A 1168 22.61 -18.07 -11.66
C PHE A 1168 22.51 -19.48 -11.12
N GLN A 1169 22.24 -19.58 -9.82
CA GLN A 1169 21.71 -20.79 -9.22
C GLN A 1169 20.18 -20.77 -9.34
N GLU A 1170 19.60 -21.83 -9.91
CA GLU A 1170 18.15 -22.00 -9.88
C GLU A 1170 17.68 -22.30 -8.46
N ALA A 1171 16.67 -21.55 -8.02
CA ALA A 1171 16.03 -21.71 -6.73
C ALA A 1171 14.52 -21.64 -6.88
N ALA A 1172 13.80 -22.37 -6.02
CA ALA A 1172 12.37 -22.18 -5.84
C ALA A 1172 12.13 -21.20 -4.67
N LEU A 1173 10.96 -20.56 -4.63
CA LEU A 1173 10.60 -19.68 -3.49
C LEU A 1173 10.72 -20.41 -2.14
N GLN A 1174 10.39 -21.70 -2.10
CA GLN A 1174 10.50 -22.53 -0.90
C GLN A 1174 11.94 -22.74 -0.42
N ASP A 1175 12.95 -22.51 -1.26
CA ASP A 1175 14.35 -22.64 -0.86
C ASP A 1175 14.79 -21.50 0.09
N PHE A 1176 14.07 -20.37 0.08
CA PHE A 1176 14.31 -19.20 0.93
C PHE A 1176 13.59 -19.25 2.27
N GLU A 1177 12.64 -20.18 2.44
CA GLU A 1177 11.95 -20.43 3.71
C GLU A 1177 12.95 -20.73 4.83
N ILE A 1178 12.69 -20.15 6.00
CA ILE A 1178 13.53 -20.31 7.18
C ILE A 1178 12.88 -21.35 8.08
N GLU A 1179 13.53 -22.51 8.23
CA GLU A 1179 13.09 -23.51 9.18
C GLU A 1179 13.13 -22.91 10.61
N PRO A 1180 12.04 -23.00 11.39
CA PRO A 1180 12.03 -22.49 12.75
C PRO A 1180 13.02 -23.30 13.60
N THR A 1181 14.18 -22.73 13.92
CA THR A 1181 15.24 -23.42 14.68
C THR A 1181 14.95 -23.53 16.18
N TYR A 1182 13.90 -22.86 16.66
CA TYR A 1182 13.50 -22.87 18.06
C TYR A 1182 12.13 -23.55 18.17
N ASP A 1183 12.13 -24.86 17.92
CA ASP A 1183 10.99 -25.68 18.24
C ASP A 1183 10.79 -25.74 19.75
N PHE A 1184 9.55 -25.45 20.15
CA PHE A 1184 8.93 -26.08 21.30
C PHE A 1184 9.26 -27.58 21.27
N LEU A 1185 10.23 -28.00 22.07
CA LEU A 1185 10.48 -29.42 22.29
C LEU A 1185 9.15 -30.05 22.76
N PRO A 1186 8.64 -31.11 22.11
CA PRO A 1186 7.54 -31.87 22.67
C PRO A 1186 7.96 -32.34 24.06
N SER A 1187 7.12 -32.07 25.06
CA SER A 1187 7.31 -32.62 26.40
C SER A 1187 7.39 -34.14 26.28
N SER A 1188 8.55 -34.69 26.60
CA SER A 1188 8.76 -36.12 26.61
C SER A 1188 7.89 -36.77 27.68
N SER A 1189 6.82 -37.47 27.29
CA SER A 1189 6.34 -38.66 28.01
C SER A 1189 5.19 -39.36 27.27
N ALA A 1190 5.52 -40.34 26.45
CA ALA A 1190 4.68 -41.53 26.31
C ALA A 1190 5.49 -42.70 26.89
N PRO A 1191 5.02 -43.40 27.95
CA PRO A 1191 5.74 -44.54 28.49
C PRO A 1191 5.67 -45.68 27.47
N SER A 1192 6.81 -46.09 26.93
CA SER A 1192 6.90 -47.24 26.04
C SER A 1192 6.43 -48.49 26.79
N SER A 1193 5.33 -49.08 26.33
CA SER A 1193 4.90 -50.42 26.74
C SER A 1193 5.97 -51.43 26.30
N ARG A 1194 6.47 -52.18 27.29
CA ARG A 1194 7.37 -53.31 27.09
C ARG A 1194 6.68 -54.35 26.21
N ILE A 1195 7.24 -54.64 25.04
CA ILE A 1195 7.10 -55.95 24.41
C ILE A 1195 8.46 -56.62 24.45
N ILE A 1196 8.52 -57.66 25.28
CA ILE A 1196 9.64 -58.59 25.42
C ILE A 1196 9.59 -59.54 24.22
N SER A 1197 10.71 -59.69 23.51
CA SER A 1197 11.01 -60.90 22.75
C SER A 1197 12.53 -61.11 22.68
N PRO A 1198 13.04 -62.35 22.81
CA PRO A 1198 14.40 -62.59 23.28
C PRO A 1198 15.39 -63.03 22.18
N ALA A 1199 16.67 -62.76 22.48
CA ALA A 1199 17.87 -63.55 22.19
C ALA A 1199 18.30 -63.79 20.72
N GLY A 1200 19.55 -63.42 20.43
CA GLY A 1200 20.29 -63.98 19.29
C GLY A 1200 21.57 -63.26 18.89
N THR A 1201 22.66 -63.50 19.64
CA THR A 1201 24.05 -63.66 19.15
C THR A 1201 24.71 -62.59 18.26
N THR A 1202 25.72 -61.91 18.83
CA THR A 1202 26.99 -61.55 18.15
C THR A 1202 27.71 -62.81 17.64
N PRO A 1203 28.62 -62.80 16.63
CA PRO A 1203 29.77 -61.87 16.55
C PRO A 1203 30.32 -61.51 15.14
N GLY A 1204 31.26 -60.56 15.08
CA GLY A 1204 32.37 -60.61 14.11
C GLY A 1204 32.62 -59.38 13.25
N SER A 1205 33.56 -58.53 13.69
CA SER A 1205 34.55 -57.89 12.80
C SER A 1205 35.79 -58.81 12.73
N PRO A 1206 36.82 -58.65 11.86
CA PRO A 1206 37.14 -57.53 10.96
C PRO A 1206 37.73 -57.97 9.58
N LEU A 1207 38.35 -57.01 8.86
CA LEU A 1207 39.25 -57.12 7.67
C LEU A 1207 38.53 -57.13 6.31
N SER A 1208 39.02 -56.51 5.24
CA SER A 1208 40.02 -55.49 4.92
C SER A 1208 40.09 -55.49 3.39
N SER A 1209 40.15 -54.33 2.74
CA SER A 1209 40.93 -54.01 1.52
C SER A 1209 40.18 -53.13 0.51
N SER A 1210 40.68 -51.88 0.37
CA SER A 1210 40.99 -51.15 -0.88
C SER A 1210 39.99 -51.18 -2.04
N SER A 1211 39.67 -50.09 -2.75
CA SER A 1211 40.22 -48.73 -2.79
C SER A 1211 39.40 -47.91 -3.79
N SER A 1212 39.11 -46.67 -3.41
CA SER A 1212 39.10 -45.43 -4.21
C SER A 1212 38.35 -45.31 -5.55
N SER A 1213 37.55 -44.24 -5.56
CA SER A 1213 37.53 -43.11 -6.51
C SER A 1213 36.49 -43.08 -7.65
N VAL A 1214 35.52 -42.18 -7.41
CA VAL A 1214 35.04 -41.10 -8.30
C VAL A 1214 34.06 -41.49 -9.41
N ALA A 1215 32.77 -41.21 -9.15
CA ALA A 1215 31.92 -40.31 -9.93
C ALA A 1215 30.79 -39.82 -9.02
#